data_AF-A0A1I7EXD8-F1
#
_entry.id   AF-A0A1I7EXD8-F1
#
_cell.length_a   1.000
_cell.length_b   1.000
_cell.length_c   1.000
_cell.angle_alpha   90.00
_cell.angle_beta   90.00
_cell.angle_gamma   90.00
#
_symmetry.space_group_name_H-M   'P 1'
#
loop_
_entity.id
_entity.type
_entity.pdbx_description
1 polymer ?
#
loop_
_entity_poly.entity_id
_entity_poly.type
_entity_poly.pdbx_seq_one_letter_code
_entity_poly.pdbx_strand_id
1 'polypeptide(L)'
;MTEMKRLTEEECYRLFREQNTPDRVIRHCQEVSRVAAVIADALNRNGVAMDVELVRISALIHDVARVQDHHEIVGARLLRSLGYEREAEIVEAHMTHMLAPLSEATETDILCLADRTVTENHYTGVDGRFDYLLHKRPWSEEREKRLEDLKELTRSFMREIEGTIGQTVDSLFAPSLEQLLEQVEKPARYIGGETNMVVKDPEKMDVRFAFAFPDLYEIGMSYMGLQILYDVTNRHENLYLERVFSPAPDMEELMRKHHVPLFTLETKSPVKQMDVFGFTLQYEMSFPTILNMMELAEVPLLSRDRGEGDPLVIAGGPCAVNPEPLADFFDLFMIGDGEELLPAVLNAYGEAKREGLSKREYLQRVSKLTGVYVPSFYDVQYHPDGTVKEFVKLWEGAPDRIEKAILPDLNRVPFPEKPIVPIVEAVHDRAVVETFRGCTRGCRFCQAGMSYRPVRERSEETIRRLAEQQLKNTGHDELSLLSLSTSDYSNFEGLATELMDYCTKRNVSLSLPSLRLDSFSFNVLNEIQKYKKSGLTFAPEAGTQRLRDVINKGITEEDIFSAVEQAVELGWRTMKFYFMDGLPTETDEDLRGIGEIARKAIEIFRKSGKRGRFNVTCSVSNFVPKPFTPFQWAPQASSEELRQKHVVLEHAMPGRNARLTYHDDAVSVCEGVLARGDRRMSALLLKAHEAGCRLDAWTEYFHRDVWKELLENWEIDYKFYTERKRSFDEVMPWDLIDPGVSKEFLVREAKKAEQGLTTQDCRYGCVGCGVNRKTTCGLGGIYE
;
A
#
# COMPACT_ATOMS: atom_id res chain seq x y z
N MET A 1 -59.76 -15.07 20.22
CA MET A 1 -58.65 -14.30 20.83
C MET A 1 -58.99 -12.85 20.63
N THR A 2 -59.29 -12.13 21.70
CA THR A 2 -59.44 -10.67 21.68
C THR A 2 -58.10 -10.09 21.24
N GLU A 3 -58.06 -9.26 20.19
CA GLU A 3 -56.87 -8.48 19.85
C GLU A 3 -56.44 -7.69 21.08
N MET A 4 -55.23 -7.98 21.57
CA MET A 4 -54.66 -7.23 22.68
C MET A 4 -54.43 -5.80 22.22
N LYS A 5 -54.92 -4.83 23.00
CA LYS A 5 -54.78 -3.41 22.71
C LYS A 5 -53.30 -3.04 22.72
N ARG A 6 -52.84 -2.36 21.66
CA ARG A 6 -51.46 -1.89 21.48
C ARG A 6 -51.41 -0.38 21.56
N LEU A 7 -50.37 0.14 22.20
CA LEU A 7 -50.16 1.58 22.31
C LEU A 7 -49.64 2.11 20.97
N THR A 8 -50.13 3.28 20.54
CA THR A 8 -49.60 3.95 19.33
C THR A 8 -48.64 5.08 19.69
N GLU A 9 -47.84 5.50 18.72
CA GLU A 9 -46.92 6.63 18.88
C GLU A 9 -47.66 7.94 19.20
N GLU A 10 -48.81 8.20 18.59
CA GLU A 10 -49.65 9.37 18.92
C GLU A 10 -50.15 9.34 20.37
N GLU A 11 -50.51 8.15 20.86
CA GLU A 11 -50.90 7.94 22.26
C GLU A 11 -49.72 8.16 23.21
N CYS A 12 -48.51 7.74 22.84
CA CYS A 12 -47.29 8.00 23.62
C CYS A 12 -47.09 9.51 23.84
N TYR A 13 -47.13 10.31 22.77
CA TYR A 13 -46.99 11.77 22.88
C TYR A 13 -48.14 12.44 23.64
N ARG A 14 -49.34 11.88 23.58
CA ARG A 14 -50.45 12.32 24.42
C ARG A 14 -50.15 12.05 25.90
N LEU A 15 -49.71 10.86 26.26
CA LEU A 15 -49.38 10.49 27.64
C LEU A 15 -48.20 11.29 28.19
N PHE A 16 -47.17 11.57 27.38
CA PHE A 16 -46.07 12.46 27.78
C PHE A 16 -46.56 13.85 28.19
N ARG A 17 -47.51 14.42 27.44
CA ARG A 17 -48.14 15.71 27.78
C ARG A 17 -48.97 15.60 29.07
N GLU A 18 -49.77 14.54 29.22
CA GLU A 18 -50.60 14.31 30.41
C GLU A 18 -49.75 14.14 31.69
N GLN A 19 -48.58 13.49 31.58
CA GLN A 19 -47.64 13.28 32.69
C GLN A 19 -46.63 14.41 32.89
N ASN A 20 -46.70 15.49 32.10
CA ASN A 20 -45.74 16.60 32.12
C ASN A 20 -44.27 16.12 31.98
N THR A 21 -44.02 15.17 31.08
CA THR A 21 -42.67 14.63 30.85
C THR A 21 -41.78 15.69 30.21
N PRO A 22 -40.57 15.95 30.73
CA PRO A 22 -39.68 16.98 30.17
C PRO A 22 -39.23 16.65 28.74
N ASP A 23 -39.11 17.66 27.88
CA ASP A 23 -38.69 17.49 26.48
C ASP A 23 -37.36 16.73 26.31
N ARG A 24 -36.41 16.92 27.23
CA ARG A 24 -35.14 16.18 27.22
C ARG A 24 -35.33 14.67 27.43
N VAL A 25 -36.32 14.27 28.22
CA VAL A 25 -36.65 12.86 28.48
C VAL A 25 -37.39 12.30 27.27
N ILE A 26 -38.29 13.07 26.66
CA ILE A 26 -38.95 12.67 25.42
C ILE A 26 -37.92 12.40 24.32
N ARG A 27 -36.91 13.25 24.14
CA ARG A 27 -35.81 13.02 23.19
C ARG A 27 -34.98 11.78 23.51
N HIS A 28 -34.76 11.49 24.80
CA HIS A 28 -34.11 10.25 25.23
C HIS A 28 -34.93 9.04 24.82
N CYS A 29 -36.22 9.02 25.13
CA CYS A 29 -37.11 7.92 24.75
C CYS A 29 -37.21 7.74 23.23
N GLN A 30 -37.21 8.83 22.45
CA GLN A 30 -37.19 8.77 20.99
C GLN A 30 -35.94 8.03 20.48
N GLU A 31 -34.77 8.35 21.04
CA GLU A 31 -33.53 7.70 20.62
C GLU A 31 -33.44 6.25 21.12
N VAL A 32 -33.84 5.96 22.36
CA VAL A 32 -33.93 4.58 22.87
C VAL A 32 -34.88 3.75 22.02
N SER A 33 -36.01 4.33 21.58
CA SER A 33 -36.95 3.69 20.66
C SER A 33 -36.31 3.35 19.32
N ARG A 34 -35.58 4.29 18.72
CA ARG A 34 -34.84 4.08 17.47
C ARG A 34 -33.80 2.97 17.62
N VAL A 35 -32.98 3.02 18.65
CA VAL A 35 -31.91 2.06 18.92
C VAL A 35 -32.48 0.66 19.14
N ALA A 36 -33.50 0.53 19.99
CA ALA A 36 -34.12 -0.75 20.27
C ALA A 36 -34.76 -1.38 19.02
N ALA A 37 -35.42 -0.57 18.18
CA ALA A 37 -36.02 -1.05 16.93
C ALA A 37 -34.96 -1.54 15.94
N VAL A 38 -33.83 -0.83 15.80
CA VAL A 38 -32.73 -1.24 14.90
C VAL A 38 -32.10 -2.56 15.35
N ILE A 39 -31.85 -2.73 16.65
CA ILE A 39 -31.30 -3.98 17.20
C ILE A 39 -32.29 -5.15 16.99
N ALA A 40 -33.58 -4.94 17.28
CA ALA A 40 -34.60 -5.96 17.08
C ALA A 40 -34.77 -6.38 15.61
N ASP A 41 -34.70 -5.43 14.69
CA ASP A 41 -34.76 -5.72 13.25
C ASP A 41 -33.53 -6.51 12.78
N ALA A 42 -32.33 -6.14 13.25
CA ALA A 42 -31.10 -6.87 12.96
C ALA A 42 -31.14 -8.32 13.47
N LEU A 43 -31.69 -8.54 14.67
CA LEU A 43 -31.91 -9.88 15.24
C LEU A 43 -32.91 -10.70 14.43
N ASN A 44 -34.03 -10.09 14.01
CA ASN A 44 -35.03 -10.75 13.16
C ASN A 44 -34.46 -11.23 11.82
N ARG A 45 -33.63 -10.40 11.17
CA ARG A 45 -32.94 -10.77 9.92
C ARG A 45 -32.01 -11.98 10.09
N ASN A 46 -31.57 -12.25 11.32
CA ASN A 46 -30.68 -13.36 11.68
C ASN A 46 -31.41 -14.48 12.46
N GLY A 47 -32.74 -14.55 12.35
CA GLY A 47 -33.53 -15.68 12.85
C GLY A 47 -33.89 -15.64 14.34
N VAL A 48 -33.63 -14.53 15.03
CA VAL A 48 -34.08 -14.31 16.42
C VAL A 48 -35.38 -13.51 16.40
N ALA A 49 -36.49 -14.18 16.74
CA ALA A 49 -37.83 -13.60 16.63
C ALA A 49 -38.08 -12.51 17.70
N MET A 50 -38.27 -11.27 17.26
CA MET A 50 -38.53 -10.09 18.09
C MET A 50 -39.75 -9.32 17.59
N ASP A 51 -40.64 -8.89 18.50
CA ASP A 51 -41.75 -7.96 18.18
C ASP A 51 -41.22 -6.52 18.09
N VAL A 52 -40.72 -6.14 16.90
CA VAL A 52 -40.07 -4.83 16.65
C VAL A 52 -40.98 -3.66 17.06
N GLU A 53 -42.27 -3.75 16.78
CA GLU A 53 -43.20 -2.67 17.10
C GLU A 53 -43.46 -2.57 18.61
N LEU A 54 -43.50 -3.71 19.32
CA LEU A 54 -43.66 -3.69 20.78
C LEU A 54 -42.46 -3.06 21.45
N VAL A 55 -41.23 -3.47 21.07
CA VAL A 55 -40.04 -2.89 21.67
C VAL A 55 -39.91 -1.41 21.31
N ARG A 56 -40.20 -1.01 20.07
CA ARG A 56 -40.18 0.38 19.61
C ARG A 56 -41.10 1.26 20.47
N ILE A 57 -42.35 0.84 20.64
CA ILE A 57 -43.34 1.61 21.41
C ILE A 57 -43.04 1.58 22.91
N SER A 58 -42.67 0.43 23.46
CA SER A 58 -42.32 0.31 24.88
C SER A 58 -41.10 1.17 25.23
N ALA A 59 -40.08 1.17 24.36
CA ALA A 59 -38.91 2.04 24.46
C ALA A 59 -39.28 3.52 24.29
N LEU A 60 -40.24 3.86 23.43
CA LEU A 60 -40.72 5.24 23.31
C LEU A 60 -41.41 5.72 24.59
N ILE A 61 -42.06 4.86 25.37
CA ILE A 61 -42.88 5.27 26.52
C ILE A 61 -42.26 4.94 27.89
N HIS A 62 -41.12 4.26 27.95
CA HIS A 62 -40.56 3.69 29.20
C HIS A 62 -40.37 4.70 30.35
N ASP A 63 -40.07 5.94 30.01
CA ASP A 63 -39.79 7.02 30.96
C ASP A 63 -40.97 8.02 31.07
N VAL A 64 -42.19 7.64 30.69
CA VAL A 64 -43.38 8.52 30.68
C VAL A 64 -43.71 9.19 32.02
N ALA A 65 -43.33 8.56 33.14
CA ALA A 65 -43.59 9.09 34.48
C ALA A 65 -42.33 9.65 35.15
N ARG A 66 -41.29 10.05 34.39
CA ARG A 66 -39.95 10.40 34.91
C ARG A 66 -39.89 11.47 36.00
N VAL A 67 -40.94 12.27 36.16
CA VAL A 67 -41.05 13.31 37.21
C VAL A 67 -41.49 12.75 38.57
N GLN A 68 -41.89 11.48 38.63
CA GLN A 68 -42.35 10.80 39.84
C GLN A 68 -41.29 9.82 40.35
N ASP A 69 -41.25 9.58 41.65
CA ASP A 69 -40.44 8.51 42.24
C ASP A 69 -40.96 7.15 41.76
N HIS A 70 -40.06 6.19 41.52
CA HIS A 70 -40.40 4.87 40.97
C HIS A 70 -41.18 4.98 39.65
N HIS A 71 -40.66 5.78 38.72
CA HIS A 71 -41.32 6.11 37.45
C HIS A 71 -41.66 4.86 36.63
N GLU A 72 -40.88 3.79 36.76
CA GLU A 72 -41.11 2.49 36.13
C GLU A 72 -42.44 1.86 36.60
N ILE A 73 -42.73 1.92 37.90
CA ILE A 73 -43.96 1.37 38.49
C ILE A 73 -45.16 2.27 38.17
N VAL A 74 -44.97 3.59 38.27
CA VAL A 74 -46.02 4.58 37.98
C VAL A 74 -46.42 4.51 36.50
N GLY A 75 -45.44 4.49 35.60
CA GLY A 75 -45.64 4.38 34.16
C GLY A 75 -46.36 3.08 33.81
N ALA A 76 -45.91 1.94 34.35
CA ALA A 76 -46.58 0.67 34.15
C ALA A 76 -48.03 0.68 34.64
N ARG A 77 -48.31 1.19 35.85
CA ARG A 77 -49.69 1.29 36.38
C ARG A 77 -50.58 2.14 35.49
N LEU A 78 -50.07 3.25 34.97
CA LEU A 78 -50.79 4.10 34.01
C LEU A 78 -51.15 3.30 32.75
N LEU A 79 -50.18 2.60 32.15
CA LEU A 79 -50.39 1.80 30.96
C LEU A 79 -51.41 0.67 31.19
N ARG A 80 -51.32 -0.04 32.32
CA ARG A 80 -52.32 -1.08 32.72
C ARG A 80 -53.72 -0.51 32.87
N SER A 81 -53.85 0.68 33.47
CA SER A 81 -55.15 1.33 33.64
C SER A 81 -55.84 1.68 32.31
N LEU A 82 -55.05 1.79 31.24
CA LEU A 82 -55.50 2.07 29.87
C LEU A 82 -55.60 0.80 28.99
N GLY A 83 -55.24 -0.36 29.54
CA GLY A 83 -55.32 -1.68 28.91
C GLY A 83 -54.12 -2.09 28.05
N TYR A 84 -52.96 -1.43 28.20
CA TYR A 84 -51.73 -1.72 27.44
C TYR A 84 -50.80 -2.64 28.23
N GLU A 85 -51.17 -3.90 28.35
CA GLU A 85 -50.57 -4.81 29.33
C GLU A 85 -49.14 -5.26 28.97
N ARG A 86 -48.85 -5.51 27.68
CA ARG A 86 -47.50 -5.92 27.25
C ARG A 86 -46.50 -4.78 27.39
N GLU A 87 -46.89 -3.58 26.98
CA GLU A 87 -46.06 -2.38 27.14
C GLU A 87 -45.83 -2.10 28.63
N ALA A 88 -46.86 -2.25 29.47
CA ALA A 88 -46.72 -2.05 30.91
C ALA A 88 -45.73 -3.03 31.58
N GLU A 89 -45.74 -4.30 31.18
CA GLU A 89 -44.78 -5.31 31.70
C GLU A 89 -43.34 -4.93 31.38
N ILE A 90 -43.08 -4.51 30.14
CA ILE A 90 -41.75 -4.08 29.71
C ILE A 90 -41.31 -2.81 30.46
N VAL A 91 -42.20 -1.81 30.57
CA VAL A 91 -41.93 -0.56 31.28
C VAL A 91 -41.74 -0.77 32.78
N GLU A 92 -42.41 -1.73 33.41
CA GLU A 92 -42.20 -2.00 34.84
C GLU A 92 -40.79 -2.58 35.10
N ALA A 93 -40.29 -3.40 34.18
CA ALA A 93 -39.05 -4.14 34.35
C ALA A 93 -37.78 -3.33 33.99
N HIS A 94 -37.86 -2.32 33.13
CA HIS A 94 -36.69 -1.73 32.46
C HIS A 94 -35.54 -1.25 33.38
N MET A 95 -35.84 -0.82 34.60
CA MET A 95 -34.84 -0.35 35.56
C MET A 95 -34.11 -1.46 36.32
N THR A 96 -34.72 -2.63 36.45
CA THR A 96 -34.25 -3.73 37.32
C THR A 96 -34.00 -5.05 36.59
N HIS A 97 -34.35 -5.09 35.30
CA HIS A 97 -34.21 -6.27 34.46
C HIS A 97 -32.75 -6.67 34.28
N MET A 98 -32.48 -7.95 34.50
CA MET A 98 -31.19 -8.57 34.23
C MET A 98 -31.25 -9.17 32.84
N LEU A 99 -30.27 -8.85 31.99
CA LEU A 99 -30.23 -9.33 30.61
C LEU A 99 -30.10 -10.85 30.61
N ALA A 100 -31.02 -11.53 29.93
CA ALA A 100 -30.98 -12.96 29.72
C ALA A 100 -29.93 -13.33 28.64
N PRO A 101 -29.45 -14.58 28.58
CA PRO A 101 -28.73 -15.08 27.42
C PRO A 101 -29.55 -14.88 26.14
N LEU A 102 -28.90 -14.65 25.00
CA LEU A 102 -29.60 -14.28 23.76
C LEU A 102 -30.63 -15.31 23.31
N SER A 103 -30.41 -16.60 23.61
CA SER A 103 -31.35 -17.69 23.32
C SER A 103 -32.72 -17.54 23.99
N GLU A 104 -32.81 -16.73 25.06
CA GLU A 104 -34.01 -16.47 25.85
C GLU A 104 -34.38 -14.97 25.85
N ALA A 105 -33.73 -14.17 25.01
CA ALA A 105 -33.94 -12.73 24.98
C ALA A 105 -35.38 -12.37 24.63
N THR A 106 -35.87 -11.33 25.28
CA THR A 106 -37.20 -10.75 25.12
C THR A 106 -37.13 -9.30 24.68
N GLU A 107 -38.27 -8.69 24.33
CA GLU A 107 -38.33 -7.27 24.02
C GLU A 107 -37.86 -6.38 25.20
N THR A 108 -37.99 -6.85 26.45
CA THR A 108 -37.46 -6.15 27.63
C THR A 108 -35.93 -6.08 27.60
N ASP A 109 -35.25 -7.17 27.21
CA ASP A 109 -33.79 -7.19 27.11
C ASP A 109 -33.28 -6.18 26.09
N ILE A 110 -33.94 -6.11 24.93
CA ILE A 110 -33.58 -5.17 23.85
C ILE A 110 -33.81 -3.72 24.25
N LEU A 111 -34.92 -3.41 24.94
CA LEU A 111 -35.14 -2.07 25.49
C LEU A 111 -34.07 -1.72 26.52
N CYS A 112 -33.79 -2.62 27.46
CA CYS A 112 -32.79 -2.39 28.50
C CYS A 112 -31.39 -2.18 27.92
N LEU A 113 -31.03 -2.93 26.88
CA LEU A 113 -29.79 -2.72 26.14
C LEU A 113 -29.78 -1.32 25.51
N ALA A 114 -30.84 -0.94 24.78
CA ALA A 114 -30.92 0.36 24.13
C ALA A 114 -30.82 1.53 25.12
N ASP A 115 -31.48 1.46 26.28
CA ASP A 115 -31.38 2.51 27.32
C ASP A 115 -29.97 2.59 27.95
N ARG A 116 -29.24 1.47 27.97
CA ARG A 116 -27.85 1.36 28.45
C ARG A 116 -26.80 1.75 27.42
N THR A 117 -27.20 2.09 26.20
CA THR A 117 -26.29 2.56 25.15
C THR A 117 -26.62 3.96 24.64
N VAL A 118 -27.66 4.62 25.17
CA VAL A 118 -28.12 5.94 24.74
C VAL A 118 -27.86 7.00 25.80
N THR A 119 -27.29 8.13 25.39
CA THR A 119 -27.09 9.29 26.25
C THR A 119 -27.86 10.49 25.70
N GLU A 120 -28.83 10.96 26.47
CA GLU A 120 -29.70 12.10 26.17
C GLU A 120 -30.53 11.99 24.89
N ASN A 121 -29.94 12.01 23.71
CA ASN A 121 -30.63 11.99 22.43
C ASN A 121 -29.82 11.37 21.30
N HIS A 122 -28.74 10.65 21.63
CA HIS A 122 -27.92 9.93 20.67
C HIS A 122 -27.37 8.64 21.26
N TYR A 123 -27.15 7.65 20.41
CA TYR A 123 -26.39 6.45 20.73
C TYR A 123 -24.93 6.80 21.07
N THR A 124 -24.41 6.24 22.17
CA THR A 124 -23.03 6.45 22.65
C THR A 124 -22.26 5.14 22.92
N GLY A 125 -22.88 3.99 22.61
CA GLY A 125 -22.37 2.69 23.04
C GLY A 125 -22.42 2.52 24.56
N VAL A 126 -22.00 1.35 25.04
CA VAL A 126 -21.93 1.04 26.48
C VAL A 126 -20.91 1.94 27.17
N ASP A 127 -19.70 2.08 26.62
CA ASP A 127 -18.64 2.84 27.29
C ASP A 127 -19.02 4.31 27.49
N GLY A 128 -19.47 4.98 26.42
CA GLY A 128 -19.88 6.39 26.52
C GLY A 128 -21.05 6.62 27.47
N ARG A 129 -22.00 5.68 27.55
CA ARG A 129 -23.13 5.77 28.50
C ARG A 129 -22.66 5.64 29.95
N PHE A 130 -21.79 4.67 30.23
CA PHE A 130 -21.31 4.40 31.59
C PHE A 130 -20.38 5.52 32.07
N ASP A 131 -19.53 6.06 31.20
CA ASP A 131 -18.70 7.24 31.50
C ASP A 131 -19.57 8.46 31.81
N TYR A 132 -20.64 8.70 31.05
CA TYR A 132 -21.61 9.77 31.34
C TYR A 132 -22.27 9.60 32.72
N LEU A 133 -22.64 8.37 33.09
CA LEU A 133 -23.26 8.09 34.39
C LEU A 133 -22.31 8.34 35.56
N LEU A 134 -21.04 7.96 35.43
CA LEU A 134 -20.01 8.22 36.43
C LEU A 134 -19.82 9.72 36.69
N HIS A 135 -19.84 10.55 35.64
CA HIS A 135 -19.66 12.00 35.78
C HIS A 135 -20.90 12.76 36.28
N LYS A 136 -22.09 12.15 36.25
CA LYS A 136 -23.35 12.85 36.55
C LYS A 136 -23.52 13.19 38.02
N ARG A 137 -22.98 12.39 38.95
CA ARG A 137 -23.05 12.57 40.41
C ARG A 137 -21.86 11.87 41.09
N PRO A 138 -21.44 12.28 42.31
CA PRO A 138 -20.46 11.51 43.08
C PRO A 138 -21.02 10.15 43.48
N TRP A 139 -20.26 9.08 43.26
CA TRP A 139 -20.65 7.70 43.57
C TRP A 139 -19.89 7.18 44.81
N SER A 140 -20.46 6.18 45.48
CA SER A 140 -19.78 5.41 46.52
C SER A 140 -19.14 4.17 45.91
N GLU A 141 -18.05 3.65 46.47
CA GLU A 141 -17.32 2.46 45.96
C GLU A 141 -18.26 1.27 45.67
N GLU A 142 -19.24 1.00 46.55
CA GLU A 142 -20.21 -0.09 46.35
C GLU A 142 -21.11 0.10 45.12
N ARG A 143 -21.46 1.36 44.80
CA ARG A 143 -22.31 1.65 43.63
C ARG A 143 -21.50 1.70 42.35
N GLU A 144 -20.25 2.18 42.40
CA GLU A 144 -19.33 2.10 41.25
C GLU A 144 -19.11 0.64 40.84
N LYS A 145 -18.90 -0.25 41.80
CA LYS A 145 -18.78 -1.69 41.54
C LYS A 145 -20.02 -2.27 40.85
N ARG A 146 -21.23 -1.95 41.35
CA ARG A 146 -22.48 -2.40 40.71
C ARG A 146 -22.63 -1.87 39.29
N LEU A 147 -22.17 -0.65 39.04
CA LEU A 147 -22.20 -0.06 37.71
C LEU A 147 -21.22 -0.79 36.78
N GLU A 148 -20.01 -1.11 37.24
CA GLU A 148 -19.05 -1.90 36.46
C GLU A 148 -19.55 -3.32 36.18
N ASP A 149 -20.16 -3.98 37.17
CA ASP A 149 -20.78 -5.31 36.98
C ASP A 149 -21.90 -5.25 35.92
N LEU A 150 -22.71 -4.19 35.93
CA LEU A 150 -23.76 -3.96 34.93
C LEU A 150 -23.19 -3.68 33.53
N LYS A 151 -22.07 -2.96 33.47
CA LYS A 151 -21.33 -2.68 32.23
C LYS A 151 -20.86 -3.96 31.57
N GLU A 152 -20.22 -4.84 32.35
CA GLU A 152 -19.71 -6.12 31.86
C GLU A 152 -20.83 -7.08 31.43
N LEU A 153 -21.94 -7.12 32.18
CA LEU A 153 -23.13 -7.88 31.78
C LEU A 153 -23.67 -7.38 30.43
N THR A 154 -23.76 -6.06 30.26
CA THR A 154 -24.26 -5.45 29.02
C THR A 154 -23.33 -5.76 27.84
N ARG A 155 -22.01 -5.71 28.05
CA ARG A 155 -21.01 -6.14 27.05
C ARG A 155 -21.10 -7.61 26.70
N SER A 156 -21.36 -8.48 27.69
CA SER A 156 -21.55 -9.91 27.43
C SER A 156 -22.75 -10.15 26.50
N PHE A 157 -23.87 -9.50 26.80
CA PHE A 157 -25.08 -9.60 25.96
C PHE A 157 -24.88 -9.01 24.57
N MET A 158 -24.18 -7.87 24.44
CA MET A 158 -23.76 -7.33 23.14
C MET A 158 -22.95 -8.36 22.35
N ARG A 159 -21.91 -8.97 22.95
CA ARG A 159 -21.10 -10.00 22.26
C ARG A 159 -21.91 -11.17 21.72
N GLU A 160 -22.95 -11.60 22.43
CA GLU A 160 -23.86 -12.65 21.95
C GLU A 160 -24.69 -12.18 20.74
N ILE A 161 -25.20 -10.94 20.78
CA ILE A 161 -25.89 -10.31 19.64
C ILE A 161 -24.95 -10.22 18.44
N GLU A 162 -23.73 -9.73 18.65
CA GLU A 162 -22.71 -9.53 17.62
C GLU A 162 -22.32 -10.85 16.94
N GLY A 163 -22.16 -11.91 17.72
CA GLY A 163 -21.93 -13.26 17.20
C GLY A 163 -23.09 -13.80 16.35
N THR A 164 -24.31 -13.30 16.60
CA THR A 164 -25.53 -13.69 15.84
C THR A 164 -25.73 -12.84 14.60
N ILE A 165 -25.52 -11.51 14.67
CA ILE A 165 -25.75 -10.60 13.54
C ILE A 165 -24.54 -10.44 12.61
N GLY A 166 -23.37 -10.96 13.00
CA GLY A 166 -22.15 -10.93 12.20
C GLY A 166 -21.47 -9.56 12.08
N GLN A 167 -21.84 -8.60 12.94
CA GLN A 167 -21.26 -7.27 13.04
C GLN A 167 -21.43 -6.72 14.46
N THR A 168 -20.68 -5.67 14.82
CA THR A 168 -20.83 -5.04 16.15
C THR A 168 -22.21 -4.39 16.32
N VAL A 169 -22.72 -4.28 17.55
CA VAL A 169 -23.95 -3.51 17.79
C VAL A 169 -23.71 -2.03 17.50
N ASP A 170 -22.52 -1.52 17.80
CA ASP A 170 -22.14 -0.13 17.55
C ASP A 170 -22.18 0.22 16.04
N SER A 171 -21.77 -0.70 15.16
CA SER A 171 -21.77 -0.46 13.71
C SER A 171 -23.17 -0.33 13.10
N LEU A 172 -24.23 -0.81 13.77
CA LEU A 172 -25.62 -0.55 13.36
C LEU A 172 -25.98 0.94 13.40
N PHE A 173 -25.22 1.72 14.15
CA PHE A 173 -25.43 3.15 14.38
C PHE A 173 -24.28 4.02 13.86
N ALA A 174 -23.28 3.41 13.23
CA ALA A 174 -22.23 4.13 12.54
C ALA A 174 -22.81 4.95 11.38
N PRO A 175 -22.24 6.12 11.05
CA PRO A 175 -22.60 6.86 9.85
C PRO A 175 -22.39 5.96 8.62
N SER A 176 -23.25 6.09 7.61
CA SER A 176 -23.05 5.37 6.35
C SER A 176 -21.73 5.82 5.71
N LEU A 177 -21.17 4.99 4.82
CA LEU A 177 -19.96 5.36 4.10
C LEU A 177 -20.13 6.72 3.41
N GLU A 178 -21.29 7.00 2.81
CA GLU A 178 -21.60 8.29 2.20
C GLU A 178 -21.48 9.46 3.19
N GLN A 179 -21.99 9.30 4.41
CA GLN A 179 -21.90 10.33 5.46
C GLN A 179 -20.46 10.54 5.93
N LEU A 180 -19.62 9.49 5.93
CA LEU A 180 -18.20 9.64 6.21
C LEU A 180 -17.47 10.35 5.07
N LEU A 181 -17.83 10.05 3.83
CA LEU A 181 -17.23 10.68 2.65
C LEU A 181 -17.53 12.18 2.55
N GLU A 182 -18.63 12.66 3.11
CA GLU A 182 -18.91 14.10 3.22
C GLU A 182 -17.94 14.85 4.15
N GLN A 183 -17.16 14.14 4.96
CA GLN A 183 -16.27 14.70 5.99
C GLN A 183 -14.77 14.62 5.64
N VAL A 184 -14.41 14.02 4.51
CA VAL A 184 -13.00 13.85 4.09
C VAL A 184 -12.61 14.83 2.98
N GLU A 185 -11.31 15.15 2.88
CA GLU A 185 -10.78 16.13 1.92
C GLU A 185 -10.97 15.70 0.46
N LYS A 186 -10.77 14.41 0.18
CA LYS A 186 -10.86 13.83 -1.18
C LYS A 186 -11.74 12.57 -1.20
N PRO A 187 -13.07 12.70 -1.14
CA PRO A 187 -13.98 11.53 -1.13
C PRO A 187 -13.86 10.66 -2.37
N ALA A 188 -13.49 11.26 -3.50
CA ALA A 188 -13.33 10.55 -4.78
C ALA A 188 -12.28 9.42 -4.75
N ARG A 189 -11.38 9.39 -3.76
CA ARG A 189 -10.47 8.25 -3.51
C ARG A 189 -11.20 6.94 -3.20
N TYR A 190 -12.43 7.04 -2.68
CA TYR A 190 -13.12 5.92 -2.04
C TYR A 190 -14.42 5.53 -2.73
N ILE A 191 -14.93 6.33 -3.67
CA ILE A 191 -16.26 6.11 -4.29
C ILE A 191 -16.28 4.99 -5.34
N GLY A 192 -15.17 4.73 -6.04
CA GLY A 192 -15.14 3.79 -7.17
C GLY A 192 -15.99 4.26 -8.36
N GLY A 193 -16.41 3.36 -9.24
CA GLY A 193 -17.21 3.72 -10.43
C GLY A 193 -16.39 4.36 -11.55
N GLU A 194 -15.08 4.12 -11.55
CA GLU A 194 -14.15 4.63 -12.56
C GLU A 194 -14.45 4.08 -13.97
N THR A 195 -14.03 4.83 -14.98
CA THR A 195 -14.14 4.35 -16.36
C THR A 195 -13.23 3.14 -16.56
N ASN A 196 -13.75 2.10 -17.23
CA ASN A 196 -13.09 0.80 -17.44
C ASN A 196 -12.91 -0.06 -16.17
N MET A 197 -13.50 0.32 -15.03
CA MET A 197 -13.57 -0.55 -13.86
C MET A 197 -14.32 -1.84 -14.22
N VAL A 198 -13.74 -2.99 -13.88
CA VAL A 198 -14.36 -4.30 -14.08
C VAL A 198 -15.40 -4.52 -12.99
N VAL A 199 -16.59 -4.96 -13.39
CA VAL A 199 -17.67 -5.34 -12.48
C VAL A 199 -18.04 -6.79 -12.72
N LYS A 200 -17.91 -7.61 -11.67
CA LYS A 200 -18.33 -9.02 -11.65
C LYS A 200 -19.31 -9.27 -10.51
N ASP A 201 -20.06 -10.36 -10.62
CA ASP A 201 -20.97 -10.85 -9.58
C ASP A 201 -20.16 -11.63 -8.53
N PRO A 202 -20.00 -11.11 -7.30
CA PRO A 202 -19.16 -11.72 -6.27
C PRO A 202 -19.53 -13.17 -5.95
N GLU A 203 -20.83 -13.50 -5.99
CA GLU A 203 -21.37 -14.82 -5.65
C GLU A 203 -21.01 -15.90 -6.66
N LYS A 204 -20.52 -15.53 -7.86
CA LYS A 204 -20.13 -16.46 -8.92
C LYS A 204 -18.62 -16.69 -8.99
N MET A 205 -17.84 -16.01 -8.16
CA MET A 205 -16.38 -16.05 -8.24
C MET A 205 -15.83 -17.19 -7.37
N ASP A 206 -14.86 -17.93 -7.89
CA ASP A 206 -14.12 -18.93 -7.09
C ASP A 206 -13.25 -18.25 -6.03
N VAL A 207 -12.65 -17.12 -6.42
CA VAL A 207 -11.71 -16.34 -5.62
C VAL A 207 -11.94 -14.84 -5.79
N ARG A 208 -12.14 -14.16 -4.67
CA ARG A 208 -12.14 -12.70 -4.57
C ARG A 208 -10.84 -12.20 -3.94
N PHE A 209 -10.07 -11.44 -4.71
CA PHE A 209 -8.74 -10.98 -4.35
C PHE A 209 -8.71 -9.47 -4.10
N ALA A 210 -8.46 -9.05 -2.85
CA ALA A 210 -8.17 -7.67 -2.51
C ALA A 210 -6.69 -7.36 -2.81
N PHE A 211 -6.43 -6.58 -3.86
CA PHE A 211 -5.09 -6.19 -4.26
C PHE A 211 -4.76 -4.77 -3.79
N ALA A 212 -3.95 -4.70 -2.73
CA ALA A 212 -3.52 -3.48 -2.08
C ALA A 212 -2.27 -2.86 -2.70
N PHE A 213 -2.35 -1.53 -2.88
CA PHE A 213 -1.17 -0.68 -2.97
C PHE A 213 -0.98 0.02 -1.61
N PRO A 214 0.16 -0.16 -0.92
CA PRO A 214 0.38 0.35 0.44
C PRO A 214 0.72 1.86 0.48
N ASP A 215 -0.09 2.66 -0.19
CA ASP A 215 0.01 4.12 -0.28
C ASP A 215 -1.35 4.69 -0.70
N LEU A 216 -1.43 6.01 -0.81
CA LEU A 216 -2.62 6.73 -1.25
C LEU A 216 -2.99 6.39 -2.70
N TYR A 217 -4.29 6.50 -2.98
CA TYR A 217 -4.91 6.23 -4.29
C TYR A 217 -4.17 6.88 -5.46
N GLU A 218 -3.82 8.16 -5.38
CA GLU A 218 -3.16 8.89 -6.48
C GLU A 218 -1.79 8.31 -6.86
N ILE A 219 -1.07 7.77 -5.87
CA ILE A 219 0.22 7.09 -6.07
C ILE A 219 -0.02 5.71 -6.68
N GLY A 220 -0.90 4.94 -6.07
CA GLY A 220 -1.17 3.57 -6.52
C GLY A 220 -1.76 3.50 -7.93
N MET A 221 -2.63 4.44 -8.30
CA MET A 221 -3.20 4.52 -9.66
C MET A 221 -2.16 4.90 -10.73
N SER A 222 -1.09 5.59 -10.34
CA SER A 222 0.02 5.92 -11.24
C SER A 222 0.91 4.70 -11.57
N TYR A 223 0.72 3.58 -10.88
CA TYR A 223 1.58 2.42 -11.00
C TYR A 223 1.09 1.40 -12.03
N MET A 224 1.87 1.23 -13.10
CA MET A 224 1.49 0.37 -14.22
C MET A 224 1.42 -1.12 -13.89
N GLY A 225 2.27 -1.61 -12.98
CA GLY A 225 2.20 -3.01 -12.56
C GLY A 225 0.85 -3.36 -11.91
N LEU A 226 0.22 -2.40 -11.22
CA LEU A 226 -1.12 -2.59 -10.66
C LEU A 226 -2.16 -2.72 -11.76
N GLN A 227 -2.11 -1.85 -12.78
CA GLN A 227 -3.01 -1.89 -13.93
C GLN A 227 -2.86 -3.19 -14.74
N ILE A 228 -1.63 -3.66 -14.95
CA ILE A 228 -1.35 -4.91 -15.67
C ILE A 228 -1.96 -6.10 -14.91
N LEU A 229 -1.67 -6.23 -13.61
CA LEU A 229 -2.16 -7.35 -12.81
C LEU A 229 -3.68 -7.30 -12.63
N TYR A 230 -4.27 -6.11 -12.52
CA TYR A 230 -5.72 -5.91 -12.53
C TYR A 230 -6.34 -6.43 -13.82
N ASP A 231 -5.85 -6.01 -14.99
CA ASP A 231 -6.38 -6.43 -16.30
C ASP A 231 -6.22 -7.93 -16.51
N VAL A 232 -5.03 -8.49 -16.29
CA VAL A 232 -4.76 -9.91 -16.55
C VAL A 232 -5.57 -10.80 -15.62
N THR A 233 -5.65 -10.49 -14.32
CA THR A 233 -6.42 -11.31 -13.37
C THR A 233 -7.91 -11.23 -13.66
N ASN A 234 -8.44 -10.03 -13.94
CA ASN A 234 -9.86 -9.86 -14.21
C ASN A 234 -10.33 -10.39 -15.57
N ARG A 235 -9.43 -10.82 -16.47
CA ARG A 235 -9.80 -11.59 -17.67
C ARG A 235 -10.21 -13.03 -17.37
N HIS A 236 -9.82 -13.58 -16.23
CA HIS A 236 -10.28 -14.91 -15.82
C HIS A 236 -11.74 -14.85 -15.33
N GLU A 237 -12.62 -15.66 -15.91
CA GLU A 237 -14.06 -15.61 -15.60
C GLU A 237 -14.39 -15.96 -14.14
N ASN A 238 -13.52 -16.73 -13.49
CA ASN A 238 -13.70 -17.25 -12.15
C ASN A 238 -12.94 -16.47 -11.05
N LEU A 239 -12.12 -15.49 -11.41
CA LEU A 239 -11.36 -14.66 -10.46
C LEU A 239 -11.90 -13.23 -10.44
N TYR A 240 -11.91 -12.58 -9.29
CA TYR A 240 -12.24 -11.16 -9.20
C TYR A 240 -11.20 -10.42 -8.36
N LEU A 241 -10.40 -9.59 -9.03
CA LEU A 241 -9.41 -8.74 -8.39
C LEU A 241 -10.02 -7.35 -8.17
N GLU A 242 -10.04 -6.93 -6.91
CA GLU A 242 -10.55 -5.66 -6.43
C GLU A 242 -9.43 -4.86 -5.77
N ARG A 243 -9.33 -3.56 -6.05
CA ARG A 243 -8.25 -2.69 -5.58
C ARG A 243 -8.51 -2.22 -4.15
N VAL A 244 -7.42 -2.05 -3.41
CA VAL A 244 -7.41 -1.47 -2.07
C VAL A 244 -6.23 -0.48 -1.99
N PHE A 245 -6.42 0.64 -1.30
CA PHE A 245 -5.39 1.65 -1.08
C PHE A 245 -5.33 2.01 0.40
N SER A 246 -4.21 2.55 0.87
CA SER A 246 -4.17 3.11 2.22
C SER A 246 -5.14 4.30 2.29
N PRO A 247 -6.03 4.38 3.30
CA PRO A 247 -6.80 5.58 3.51
C PRO A 247 -5.87 6.74 3.85
N ALA A 248 -6.27 7.94 3.46
CA ALA A 248 -5.61 9.16 3.94
C ALA A 248 -5.93 9.39 5.43
N PRO A 249 -5.11 10.16 6.17
CA PRO A 249 -5.25 10.29 7.62
C PRO A 249 -6.64 10.72 8.11
N ASP A 250 -7.32 11.60 7.36
CA ASP A 250 -8.67 12.08 7.64
C ASP A 250 -9.73 10.96 7.55
N MET A 251 -9.67 10.15 6.50
CA MET A 251 -10.55 8.99 6.34
C MET A 251 -10.20 7.89 7.35
N GLU A 252 -8.91 7.66 7.60
CA GLU A 252 -8.47 6.66 8.59
C GLU A 252 -9.01 6.99 9.99
N GLU A 253 -8.93 8.25 10.40
CA GLU A 253 -9.47 8.70 11.69
C GLU A 253 -10.98 8.40 11.80
N LEU A 254 -11.75 8.71 10.76
CA LEU A 254 -13.18 8.40 10.71
C LEU A 254 -13.46 6.90 10.71
N MET A 255 -12.70 6.12 9.95
CA MET A 255 -12.82 4.67 9.90
C MET A 255 -12.58 4.03 11.28
N ARG A 256 -11.50 4.43 11.96
CA ARG A 256 -11.21 3.95 13.33
C ARG A 256 -12.27 4.39 14.32
N LYS A 257 -12.70 5.65 14.26
CA LYS A 257 -13.72 6.23 15.15
C LYS A 257 -15.09 5.56 15.01
N HIS A 258 -15.45 5.15 13.80
CA HIS A 258 -16.76 4.57 13.48
C HIS A 258 -16.72 3.07 13.20
N HIS A 259 -15.59 2.41 13.51
CA HIS A 259 -15.38 0.97 13.30
C HIS A 259 -15.72 0.52 11.87
N VAL A 260 -15.34 1.32 10.87
CA VAL A 260 -15.48 0.95 9.46
C VAL A 260 -14.20 0.24 9.02
N PRO A 261 -14.26 -1.05 8.67
CA PRO A 261 -13.08 -1.80 8.26
C PRO A 261 -12.58 -1.33 6.90
N LEU A 262 -11.31 -1.59 6.61
CA LEU A 262 -10.76 -1.40 5.27
C LEU A 262 -11.59 -2.18 4.24
N PHE A 263 -11.91 -1.54 3.12
CA PHE A 263 -12.81 -2.07 2.10
C PHE A 263 -12.23 -1.98 0.69
N THR A 264 -12.74 -2.81 -0.21
CA THR A 264 -12.38 -2.81 -1.63
C THR A 264 -13.02 -1.67 -2.41
N LEU A 265 -12.35 -1.17 -3.44
CA LEU A 265 -12.84 -0.04 -4.21
C LEU A 265 -14.01 -0.42 -5.13
N GLU A 266 -14.02 -1.61 -5.70
CA GLU A 266 -15.02 -2.05 -6.69
C GLU A 266 -16.38 -2.33 -6.05
N THR A 267 -16.41 -3.07 -4.94
CA THR A 267 -17.67 -3.53 -4.32
C THR A 267 -17.93 -2.95 -2.93
N LYS A 268 -16.98 -2.21 -2.34
CA LYS A 268 -17.02 -1.76 -0.92
C LYS A 268 -17.09 -2.91 0.07
N SER A 269 -16.63 -4.10 -0.33
CA SER A 269 -16.60 -5.24 0.58
C SER A 269 -15.49 -5.05 1.62
N PRO A 270 -15.74 -5.32 2.91
CA PRO A 270 -14.69 -5.41 3.91
C PRO A 270 -13.60 -6.40 3.46
N VAL A 271 -12.34 -6.01 3.59
CA VAL A 271 -11.20 -6.84 3.15
C VAL A 271 -11.15 -8.18 3.88
N LYS A 272 -11.60 -8.22 5.14
CA LYS A 272 -11.73 -9.45 5.94
C LYS A 272 -12.62 -10.53 5.30
N GLN A 273 -13.56 -10.14 4.43
CA GLN A 273 -14.48 -11.04 3.74
C GLN A 273 -13.94 -11.52 2.39
N MET A 274 -12.72 -11.12 2.03
CA MET A 274 -12.06 -11.52 0.80
C MET A 274 -11.35 -12.85 0.98
N ASP A 275 -11.10 -13.56 -0.12
CA ASP A 275 -10.37 -14.83 -0.07
C ASP A 275 -8.87 -14.62 0.14
N VAL A 276 -8.34 -13.58 -0.50
CA VAL A 276 -6.92 -13.27 -0.53
C VAL A 276 -6.75 -11.76 -0.39
N PHE A 277 -5.79 -11.35 0.45
CA PHE A 277 -5.36 -9.96 0.61
C PHE A 277 -3.90 -9.83 0.18
N GLY A 278 -3.65 -9.18 -0.96
CA GLY A 278 -2.32 -9.12 -1.57
C GLY A 278 -1.75 -7.72 -1.62
N PHE A 279 -0.43 -7.60 -1.47
CA PHE A 279 0.27 -6.32 -1.52
C PHE A 279 1.31 -6.27 -2.64
N THR A 280 1.44 -5.10 -3.27
CA THR A 280 2.57 -4.81 -4.16
C THR A 280 3.64 -3.96 -3.46
N LEU A 281 4.84 -4.52 -3.31
CA LEU A 281 5.94 -3.97 -2.52
C LEU A 281 6.87 -3.12 -3.41
N GLN A 282 6.59 -1.82 -3.49
CA GLN A 282 7.32 -0.91 -4.40
C GLN A 282 8.58 -0.29 -3.80
N TYR A 283 8.53 0.04 -2.51
CA TYR A 283 9.62 0.67 -1.78
C TYR A 283 9.50 0.35 -0.29
N GLU A 284 10.63 0.29 0.43
CA GLU A 284 10.69 -0.26 1.79
C GLU A 284 10.00 0.62 2.83
N MET A 285 9.96 1.93 2.61
CA MET A 285 9.26 2.87 3.50
C MET A 285 7.72 2.69 3.50
N SER A 286 7.17 1.84 2.64
CA SER A 286 5.74 1.49 2.68
C SER A 286 5.42 0.36 3.67
N PHE A 287 6.43 -0.31 4.23
CA PHE A 287 6.22 -1.50 5.05
C PHE A 287 5.36 -1.26 6.30
N PRO A 288 5.53 -0.17 7.07
CA PRO A 288 4.61 0.13 8.18
C PRO A 288 3.17 0.38 7.73
N THR A 289 2.97 0.96 6.53
CA THR A 289 1.64 1.16 5.94
C THR A 289 0.93 -0.16 5.67
N ILE A 290 1.66 -1.22 5.30
CA ILE A 290 1.09 -2.57 5.12
C ILE A 290 0.43 -3.04 6.42
N LEU A 291 1.14 -2.90 7.55
CA LEU A 291 0.65 -3.31 8.86
C LEU A 291 -0.58 -2.48 9.25
N ASN A 292 -0.54 -1.17 9.02
CA ASN A 292 -1.70 -0.29 9.21
C ASN A 292 -2.93 -0.74 8.41
N MET A 293 -2.74 -1.12 7.15
CA MET A 293 -3.83 -1.61 6.31
C MET A 293 -4.36 -2.96 6.79
N MET A 294 -3.50 -3.88 7.24
CA MET A 294 -3.93 -5.16 7.81
C MET A 294 -4.72 -4.98 9.11
N GLU A 295 -4.28 -4.08 9.99
CA GLU A 295 -4.99 -3.73 11.22
C GLU A 295 -6.37 -3.13 10.92
N LEU A 296 -6.45 -2.14 10.02
CA LEU A 296 -7.72 -1.54 9.59
C LEU A 296 -8.65 -2.55 8.90
N ALA A 297 -8.09 -3.55 8.21
CA ALA A 297 -8.84 -4.65 7.63
C ALA A 297 -9.30 -5.69 8.66
N GLU A 298 -8.92 -5.54 9.93
CA GLU A 298 -9.14 -6.51 11.00
C GLU A 298 -8.57 -7.91 10.69
N VAL A 299 -7.45 -7.96 9.95
CA VAL A 299 -6.73 -9.18 9.62
C VAL A 299 -5.55 -9.32 10.59
N PRO A 300 -5.37 -10.47 11.27
CA PRO A 300 -4.23 -10.67 12.17
C PRO A 300 -2.89 -10.41 11.47
N LEU A 301 -2.05 -9.58 12.10
CA LEU A 301 -0.80 -9.10 11.51
C LEU A 301 0.17 -10.25 11.22
N LEU A 302 0.38 -11.14 12.20
CA LEU A 302 1.31 -12.26 12.05
C LEU A 302 0.64 -13.44 11.35
N SER A 303 1.35 -14.06 10.40
CA SER A 303 0.88 -15.22 9.64
C SER A 303 0.47 -16.40 10.52
N ARG A 304 1.18 -16.60 11.62
CA ARG A 304 0.91 -17.67 12.58
C ARG A 304 -0.39 -17.49 13.37
N ASP A 305 -0.91 -16.27 13.44
CA ASP A 305 -2.13 -15.93 14.20
C ASP A 305 -3.39 -15.98 13.30
N ARG A 306 -3.23 -16.20 11.99
CA ARG A 306 -4.33 -16.32 11.02
C ARG A 306 -4.85 -17.75 10.93
N GLY A 307 -6.16 -17.92 11.07
CA GLY A 307 -6.88 -19.19 10.90
C GLY A 307 -7.31 -19.46 9.45
N GLU A 308 -8.12 -20.51 9.25
CA GLU A 308 -8.69 -20.87 7.93
C GLU A 308 -9.81 -19.91 7.47
N GLY A 309 -10.37 -19.12 8.39
CA GLY A 309 -11.42 -18.12 8.09
C GLY A 309 -10.87 -16.72 7.76
N ASP A 310 -9.56 -16.50 7.93
CA ASP A 310 -8.91 -15.24 7.57
C ASP A 310 -8.46 -15.26 6.11
N PRO A 311 -8.41 -14.10 5.42
CA PRO A 311 -7.87 -14.03 4.07
C PRO A 311 -6.42 -14.50 4.03
N LEU A 312 -6.04 -15.19 2.95
CA LEU A 312 -4.63 -15.47 2.68
C LEU A 312 -3.89 -14.16 2.39
N VAL A 313 -2.82 -13.86 3.12
CA VAL A 313 -2.05 -12.62 2.93
C VAL A 313 -0.82 -12.87 2.07
N ILE A 314 -0.75 -12.23 0.90
CA ILE A 314 0.30 -12.47 -0.10
C ILE A 314 1.02 -11.17 -0.50
N ALA A 315 2.24 -11.26 -1.00
CA ALA A 315 2.95 -10.08 -1.52
C ALA A 315 3.76 -10.38 -2.78
N GLY A 316 3.98 -9.34 -3.59
CA GLY A 316 4.91 -9.39 -4.72
C GLY A 316 5.45 -8.01 -5.04
N GLY A 317 6.14 -7.85 -6.17
CA GLY A 317 6.71 -6.57 -6.60
C GLY A 317 8.21 -6.42 -6.32
N PRO A 318 8.82 -5.28 -6.67
CA PRO A 318 10.27 -5.11 -6.70
C PRO A 318 10.99 -5.41 -5.38
N CYS A 319 10.44 -4.98 -4.24
CA CYS A 319 11.07 -5.20 -2.93
C CYS A 319 10.95 -6.65 -2.44
N ALA A 320 10.08 -7.48 -3.05
CA ALA A 320 9.93 -8.89 -2.66
C ALA A 320 11.21 -9.70 -2.88
N VAL A 321 12.18 -9.20 -3.65
CA VAL A 321 13.50 -9.83 -3.82
C VAL A 321 14.27 -9.98 -2.49
N ASN A 322 13.96 -9.18 -1.47
CA ASN A 322 14.32 -9.49 -0.09
C ASN A 322 13.04 -9.59 0.75
N PRO A 323 12.42 -10.77 0.85
CA PRO A 323 11.15 -10.93 1.55
C PRO A 323 11.31 -11.04 3.07
N GLU A 324 12.51 -11.36 3.56
CA GLU A 324 12.76 -11.69 4.97
C GLU A 324 12.31 -10.61 5.96
N PRO A 325 12.50 -9.30 5.73
CA PRO A 325 12.01 -8.29 6.66
C PRO A 325 10.51 -8.37 6.96
N LEU A 326 9.72 -8.90 6.03
CA LEU A 326 8.27 -9.04 6.12
C LEU A 326 7.81 -10.48 6.34
N ALA A 327 8.72 -11.45 6.47
CA ALA A 327 8.43 -12.87 6.44
C ALA A 327 7.38 -13.32 7.47
N ASP A 328 7.34 -12.71 8.67
CA ASP A 328 6.39 -13.11 9.71
C ASP A 328 4.96 -12.63 9.44
N PHE A 329 4.75 -11.67 8.53
CA PHE A 329 3.44 -11.08 8.24
C PHE A 329 2.71 -11.75 7.07
N PHE A 330 3.42 -12.43 6.17
CA PHE A 330 2.88 -12.92 4.90
C PHE A 330 2.83 -14.46 4.83
N ASP A 331 1.79 -14.99 4.20
CA ASP A 331 1.64 -16.43 3.99
C ASP A 331 2.47 -16.92 2.79
N LEU A 332 2.59 -16.09 1.75
CA LEU A 332 3.52 -16.33 0.64
C LEU A 332 3.95 -15.03 -0.05
N PHE A 333 5.10 -15.08 -0.71
CA PHE A 333 5.62 -14.06 -1.60
C PHE A 333 5.71 -14.59 -3.03
N MET A 334 5.57 -13.67 -3.98
CA MET A 334 5.69 -13.87 -5.40
C MET A 334 6.85 -13.04 -5.95
N ILE A 335 7.86 -13.73 -6.46
CA ILE A 335 9.12 -13.14 -6.91
C ILE A 335 9.17 -13.15 -8.44
N GLY A 336 9.39 -11.98 -9.04
CA GLY A 336 9.54 -11.82 -10.48
C GLY A 336 8.28 -11.33 -11.17
N ASP A 337 8.07 -11.78 -12.41
CA ASP A 337 6.94 -11.34 -13.23
C ASP A 337 5.63 -12.00 -12.75
N GLY A 338 4.61 -11.18 -12.52
CA GLY A 338 3.36 -11.61 -11.88
C GLY A 338 2.24 -11.96 -12.84
N GLU A 339 2.38 -11.65 -14.13
CA GLU A 339 1.27 -11.71 -15.08
C GLU A 339 0.73 -13.12 -15.31
N GLU A 340 1.59 -14.14 -15.31
CA GLU A 340 1.15 -15.54 -15.34
C GLU A 340 1.11 -16.16 -13.94
N LEU A 341 2.03 -15.74 -13.05
CA LEU A 341 2.16 -16.33 -11.72
C LEU A 341 0.96 -16.00 -10.82
N LEU A 342 0.46 -14.75 -10.83
CA LEU A 342 -0.64 -14.34 -9.96
C LEU A 342 -1.93 -15.11 -10.30
N PRO A 343 -2.40 -15.16 -11.56
CA PRO A 343 -3.55 -15.99 -11.89
C PRO A 343 -3.33 -17.47 -11.57
N ALA A 344 -2.12 -18.02 -11.74
CA ALA A 344 -1.84 -19.41 -11.41
C ALA A 344 -1.98 -19.68 -9.90
N VAL A 345 -1.46 -18.80 -9.05
CA VAL A 345 -1.58 -18.87 -7.58
C VAL A 345 -3.05 -18.76 -7.16
N LEU A 346 -3.80 -17.80 -7.70
CA LEU A 346 -5.22 -17.60 -7.35
C LEU A 346 -6.11 -18.75 -7.83
N ASN A 347 -5.89 -19.27 -9.05
CA ASN A 347 -6.64 -20.44 -9.53
C ASN A 347 -6.38 -21.68 -8.67
N ALA A 348 -5.12 -21.91 -8.28
CA ALA A 348 -4.77 -23.01 -7.38
C ALA A 348 -5.46 -22.87 -6.01
N TYR A 349 -5.71 -21.65 -5.54
CA TYR A 349 -6.46 -21.39 -4.32
C TYR A 349 -7.94 -21.73 -4.47
N GLY A 350 -8.57 -21.31 -5.58
CA GLY A 350 -9.96 -21.67 -5.89
C GLY A 350 -10.16 -23.19 -6.02
N GLU A 351 -9.21 -23.88 -6.65
CA GLU A 351 -9.18 -25.34 -6.71
C GLU A 351 -9.04 -25.98 -5.32
N ALA A 352 -8.11 -25.49 -4.49
CA ALA A 352 -7.92 -25.98 -3.13
C ALA A 352 -9.18 -25.82 -2.26
N LYS A 353 -9.90 -24.69 -2.38
CA LYS A 353 -11.19 -24.48 -1.71
C LYS A 353 -12.23 -25.51 -2.11
N ARG A 354 -12.37 -25.81 -3.41
CA ARG A 354 -13.31 -26.83 -3.91
C ARG A 354 -12.97 -28.24 -3.43
N GLU A 355 -11.69 -28.53 -3.30
CA GLU A 355 -11.17 -29.80 -2.79
C GLU A 355 -11.26 -29.91 -1.26
N GLY A 356 -11.51 -28.81 -0.55
CA GLY A 356 -11.56 -28.77 0.91
C GLY A 356 -10.18 -28.90 1.57
N LEU A 357 -9.12 -28.44 0.90
CA LEU A 357 -7.76 -28.47 1.45
C LEU A 357 -7.57 -27.42 2.53
N SER A 358 -6.72 -27.73 3.52
CA SER A 358 -6.23 -26.75 4.49
C SER A 358 -5.32 -25.71 3.84
N LYS A 359 -5.18 -24.55 4.49
CA LYS A 359 -4.20 -23.52 4.12
C LYS A 359 -2.79 -24.10 3.94
N ARG A 360 -2.37 -25.01 4.83
CA ARG A 360 -1.04 -25.63 4.75
C ARG A 360 -0.87 -26.49 3.49
N GLU A 361 -1.87 -27.30 3.13
CA GLU A 361 -1.83 -28.13 1.93
C GLU A 361 -1.84 -27.30 0.65
N TYR A 362 -2.61 -26.21 0.63
CA TYR A 362 -2.56 -25.22 -0.44
C TYR A 362 -1.16 -24.61 -0.58
N LEU A 363 -0.56 -24.12 0.51
CA LEU A 363 0.80 -23.56 0.49
C LEU A 363 1.85 -24.56 -0.01
N GLN A 364 1.73 -25.84 0.38
CA GLN A 364 2.59 -26.91 -0.13
C GLN A 364 2.40 -27.13 -1.64
N ARG A 365 1.18 -26.98 -2.16
CA ARG A 365 0.89 -27.07 -3.60
C ARG A 365 1.51 -25.91 -4.36
N VAL A 366 1.24 -24.67 -3.96
CA VAL A 366 1.70 -23.48 -4.69
C VAL A 366 3.19 -23.20 -4.55
N SER A 367 3.84 -23.64 -3.47
CA SER A 367 5.30 -23.53 -3.31
C SER A 367 6.12 -24.25 -4.39
N LYS A 368 5.49 -25.13 -5.18
CA LYS A 368 6.10 -25.80 -6.33
C LYS A 368 6.10 -24.94 -7.60
N LEU A 369 5.36 -23.84 -7.62
CA LEU A 369 5.37 -22.89 -8.72
C LEU A 369 6.63 -22.02 -8.65
N THR A 370 7.29 -21.81 -9.78
CA THR A 370 8.43 -20.90 -9.89
C THR A 370 8.02 -19.50 -9.44
N GLY A 371 8.83 -18.88 -8.57
CA GLY A 371 8.58 -17.56 -8.01
C GLY A 371 7.83 -17.55 -6.70
N VAL A 372 7.32 -18.68 -6.19
CA VAL A 372 6.60 -18.72 -4.91
C VAL A 372 7.55 -19.02 -3.75
N TYR A 373 7.58 -18.10 -2.78
CA TYR A 373 8.27 -18.28 -1.51
C TYR A 373 7.25 -18.36 -0.37
N VAL A 374 7.32 -19.40 0.46
CA VAL A 374 6.44 -19.59 1.63
C VAL A 374 7.31 -19.51 2.90
N PRO A 375 7.26 -18.41 3.67
CA PRO A 375 8.16 -18.21 4.81
C PRO A 375 8.08 -19.30 5.88
N SER A 376 6.88 -19.81 6.16
CA SER A 376 6.61 -20.84 7.17
C SER A 376 7.25 -22.20 6.87
N PHE A 377 7.84 -22.39 5.68
CA PHE A 377 8.58 -23.60 5.32
C PHE A 377 10.08 -23.50 5.60
N TYR A 378 10.55 -22.38 6.13
CA TYR A 378 11.97 -22.17 6.41
C TYR A 378 12.16 -21.55 7.80
N ASP A 379 13.18 -22.02 8.51
CA ASP A 379 13.74 -21.38 9.69
C ASP A 379 15.09 -20.77 9.34
N VAL A 380 15.48 -19.69 10.02
CA VAL A 380 16.74 -18.98 9.77
C VAL A 380 17.67 -19.21 10.95
N GLN A 381 18.78 -19.89 10.71
CA GLN A 381 19.82 -20.04 11.73
C GLN A 381 20.86 -18.93 11.58
N TYR A 382 21.33 -18.44 12.72
CA TYR A 382 22.30 -17.36 12.80
C TYR A 382 23.61 -17.83 13.44
N HIS A 383 24.71 -17.22 13.01
CA HIS A 383 25.98 -17.29 13.71
C HIS A 383 25.95 -16.46 15.00
N PRO A 384 26.89 -16.69 15.95
CA PRO A 384 26.99 -15.87 17.16
C PRO A 384 27.22 -14.38 16.92
N ASP A 385 27.75 -14.00 15.77
CA ASP A 385 27.95 -12.60 15.35
C ASP A 385 26.68 -11.97 14.73
N GLY A 386 25.58 -12.72 14.68
CA GLY A 386 24.30 -12.29 14.13
C GLY A 386 24.16 -12.41 12.62
N THR A 387 25.18 -12.84 11.88
CA THR A 387 25.05 -13.12 10.43
C THR A 387 24.23 -14.38 10.17
N VAL A 388 23.57 -14.45 9.01
CA VAL A 388 22.82 -15.66 8.62
C VAL A 388 23.81 -16.79 8.38
N LYS A 389 23.57 -17.93 9.02
CA LYS A 389 24.31 -19.18 8.83
C LYS A 389 23.73 -19.97 7.67
N GLU A 390 22.43 -20.26 7.74
CA GLU A 390 21.71 -21.04 6.73
C GLU A 390 20.19 -20.89 6.88
N PHE A 391 19.48 -21.21 5.80
CA PHE A 391 18.03 -21.41 5.80
C PHE A 391 17.75 -22.90 5.92
N VAL A 392 17.03 -23.29 6.97
CA VAL A 392 16.69 -24.68 7.27
C VAL A 392 15.26 -24.96 6.82
N LYS A 393 15.08 -25.93 5.92
CA LYS A 393 13.74 -26.34 5.48
C LYS A 393 13.00 -27.02 6.64
N LEU A 394 11.83 -26.49 6.99
CA LEU A 394 10.89 -27.08 7.94
C LEU A 394 9.94 -28.08 7.27
N TRP A 395 9.90 -28.09 5.94
CA TRP A 395 9.20 -29.07 5.14
C TRP A 395 10.08 -29.55 3.98
N GLU A 396 10.26 -30.86 3.85
CA GLU A 396 11.19 -31.48 2.90
C GLU A 396 10.90 -31.12 1.44
N GLY A 397 9.61 -30.95 1.09
CA GLY A 397 9.16 -30.59 -0.25
C GLY A 397 9.36 -29.12 -0.63
N ALA A 398 9.85 -28.27 0.28
CA ALA A 398 10.13 -26.87 -0.02
C ALA A 398 11.34 -26.75 -0.96
N PRO A 399 11.32 -25.79 -1.92
CA PRO A 399 12.48 -25.54 -2.79
C PRO A 399 13.77 -25.23 -2.01
N ASP A 400 14.92 -25.66 -2.52
CA ASP A 400 16.21 -25.28 -1.89
C ASP A 400 16.56 -23.80 -2.16
N ARG A 401 16.09 -23.28 -3.30
CA ARG A 401 16.16 -21.87 -3.68
C ARG A 401 14.89 -21.49 -4.44
N ILE A 402 14.44 -20.25 -4.27
CA ILE A 402 13.25 -19.75 -4.94
C ILE A 402 13.69 -18.97 -6.18
N GLU A 403 13.54 -19.60 -7.33
CA GLU A 403 13.80 -18.95 -8.61
C GLU A 403 12.70 -17.95 -8.93
N LYS A 404 13.07 -16.72 -9.32
CA LYS A 404 12.09 -15.73 -9.77
C LYS A 404 11.32 -16.24 -11.00
N ALA A 405 10.03 -15.94 -11.07
CA ALA A 405 9.26 -16.09 -12.30
C ALA A 405 9.76 -15.10 -13.36
N ILE A 406 9.92 -15.58 -14.60
CA ILE A 406 10.32 -14.75 -15.73
C ILE A 406 9.35 -15.00 -16.87
N LEU A 407 8.68 -13.95 -17.31
CA LEU A 407 7.89 -13.98 -18.52
C LEU A 407 8.83 -13.90 -19.75
N PRO A 408 9.03 -14.97 -20.53
CA PRO A 408 10.07 -14.99 -21.55
C PRO A 408 9.79 -14.04 -22.73
N ASP A 409 8.52 -13.76 -23.02
CA ASP A 409 8.10 -12.95 -24.16
C ASP A 409 6.91 -12.06 -23.78
N LEU A 410 7.14 -10.74 -23.77
CA LEU A 410 6.12 -9.76 -23.41
C LEU A 410 4.94 -9.76 -24.41
N ASN A 411 5.15 -10.19 -25.65
CA ASN A 411 4.12 -10.16 -26.70
C ASN A 411 3.04 -11.23 -26.50
N ARG A 412 3.28 -12.24 -25.66
CA ARG A 412 2.33 -13.34 -25.40
C ARG A 412 1.27 -13.01 -24.37
N VAL A 413 1.55 -12.03 -23.52
CA VAL A 413 0.68 -11.69 -22.39
C VAL A 413 -0.12 -10.43 -22.73
N PRO A 414 -1.43 -10.43 -22.43
CA PRO A 414 -2.24 -9.24 -22.56
C PRO A 414 -1.64 -8.06 -21.80
N PHE A 415 -1.76 -6.88 -22.38
CA PHE A 415 -1.44 -5.62 -21.73
C PHE A 415 -2.73 -4.77 -21.71
N PRO A 416 -2.96 -3.92 -20.70
CA PRO A 416 -4.20 -3.16 -20.60
C PRO A 416 -4.48 -2.32 -21.85
N GLU A 417 -5.54 -2.66 -22.59
CA GLU A 417 -6.06 -1.87 -23.71
C GLU A 417 -7.11 -0.84 -23.24
N LYS A 418 -7.73 -1.14 -22.09
CA LYS A 418 -8.73 -0.34 -21.40
C LYS A 418 -8.28 -0.12 -19.96
N PRO A 419 -7.13 0.53 -19.72
CA PRO A 419 -6.70 0.82 -18.35
C PRO A 419 -7.76 1.67 -17.65
N ILE A 420 -7.80 1.57 -16.32
CA ILE A 420 -8.74 2.32 -15.50
C ILE A 420 -8.44 3.81 -15.63
N VAL A 421 -9.48 4.63 -15.80
CA VAL A 421 -9.35 6.09 -15.76
C VAL A 421 -9.74 6.55 -14.35
N PRO A 422 -8.78 7.06 -13.56
CA PRO A 422 -9.05 7.45 -12.19
C PRO A 422 -10.00 8.64 -12.12
N ILE A 423 -10.78 8.75 -11.05
CA ILE A 423 -11.68 9.91 -10.83
C ILE A 423 -10.92 11.08 -10.21
N VAL A 424 -9.89 10.79 -9.42
CA VAL A 424 -8.95 11.78 -8.90
C VAL A 424 -7.72 11.77 -9.80
N GLU A 425 -7.23 12.95 -10.19
CA GLU A 425 -6.00 13.09 -10.95
C GLU A 425 -4.86 12.33 -10.25
N ALA A 426 -4.37 11.28 -10.91
CA ALA A 426 -3.23 10.51 -10.45
C ALA A 426 -1.93 11.33 -10.65
N VAL A 427 -0.87 11.00 -9.91
CA VAL A 427 0.44 11.67 -10.08
C VAL A 427 0.96 11.55 -11.52
N HIS A 428 0.63 10.45 -12.19
CA HIS A 428 0.86 10.25 -13.62
C HIS A 428 -0.45 9.91 -14.34
N ASP A 429 -1.24 10.92 -14.67
CA ASP A 429 -2.52 10.76 -15.36
C ASP A 429 -2.37 10.79 -16.89
N ARG A 430 -2.04 9.63 -17.49
CA ARG A 430 -1.72 9.50 -18.92
C ARG A 430 -1.87 8.05 -19.42
N ALA A 431 -2.00 7.88 -20.73
CA ALA A 431 -1.87 6.54 -21.34
C ALA A 431 -0.41 6.08 -21.25
N VAL A 432 -0.17 4.81 -20.96
CA VAL A 432 1.19 4.28 -20.74
C VAL A 432 1.33 2.93 -21.41
N VAL A 433 2.33 2.80 -22.27
CA VAL A 433 2.66 1.55 -22.96
C VAL A 433 4.08 1.12 -22.64
N GLU A 434 4.23 -0.08 -22.07
CA GLU A 434 5.55 -0.69 -21.84
C GLU A 434 6.19 -1.07 -23.17
N THR A 435 7.35 -0.52 -23.50
CA THR A 435 8.07 -0.86 -24.74
C THR A 435 8.94 -2.08 -24.56
N PHE A 436 9.63 -2.18 -23.41
CA PHE A 436 10.46 -3.32 -23.05
C PHE A 436 10.70 -3.41 -21.55
N ARG A 437 11.06 -4.61 -21.07
CA ARG A 437 11.39 -4.89 -19.66
C ARG A 437 12.84 -5.31 -19.52
N GLY A 438 13.54 -4.79 -18.51
CA GLY A 438 14.97 -5.03 -18.27
C GLY A 438 15.87 -3.88 -18.72
N CYS A 439 17.19 -4.01 -18.51
CA CYS A 439 18.18 -3.02 -18.95
C CYS A 439 19.52 -3.71 -19.32
N THR A 440 20.19 -3.23 -20.38
CA THR A 440 21.47 -3.81 -20.87
C THR A 440 22.72 -3.19 -20.24
N ARG A 441 22.56 -2.03 -19.57
CA ARG A 441 23.64 -1.10 -19.23
C ARG A 441 24.49 -1.56 -18.04
N GLY A 442 23.89 -2.26 -17.09
CA GLY A 442 24.62 -2.91 -15.99
C GLY A 442 25.24 -1.94 -14.97
N CYS A 443 24.55 -0.85 -14.63
CA CYS A 443 24.95 0.02 -13.51
C CYS A 443 25.04 -0.79 -12.21
N ARG A 444 26.15 -0.66 -11.47
CA ARG A 444 26.48 -1.52 -10.31
C ARG A 444 25.66 -1.26 -9.05
N PHE A 445 24.97 -0.13 -8.99
CA PHE A 445 24.05 0.24 -7.91
C PHE A 445 22.58 -0.14 -8.21
N CYS A 446 22.24 -0.43 -9.47
CA CYS A 446 20.86 -0.48 -9.91
C CYS A 446 20.26 -1.88 -9.75
N GLN A 447 19.41 -2.06 -8.74
CA GLN A 447 18.68 -3.32 -8.51
C GLN A 447 17.80 -3.69 -9.70
N ALA A 448 17.02 -2.74 -10.24
CA ALA A 448 16.18 -2.98 -11.41
C ALA A 448 16.99 -3.49 -12.63
N GLY A 449 18.20 -2.95 -12.84
CA GLY A 449 19.10 -3.36 -13.93
C GLY A 449 19.66 -4.78 -13.79
N MET A 450 19.60 -5.37 -12.60
CA MET A 450 19.99 -6.77 -12.34
C MET A 450 18.76 -7.68 -12.25
N SER A 451 17.77 -7.31 -11.44
CA SER A 451 16.57 -8.11 -11.15
C SER A 451 15.64 -8.29 -12.35
N TYR A 452 15.60 -7.37 -13.31
CA TYR A 452 14.72 -7.51 -14.49
C TYR A 452 15.35 -8.20 -15.70
N ARG A 453 16.62 -8.64 -15.61
CA ARG A 453 17.27 -9.37 -16.72
C ARG A 453 16.53 -10.68 -17.02
N PRO A 454 16.45 -11.10 -18.31
CA PRO A 454 17.02 -10.44 -19.50
C PRO A 454 16.13 -9.31 -20.06
N VAL A 455 16.68 -8.54 -21.01
CA VAL A 455 15.90 -7.55 -21.76
C VAL A 455 14.94 -8.25 -22.71
N ARG A 456 13.66 -7.83 -22.67
CA ARG A 456 12.56 -8.38 -23.47
C ARG A 456 11.76 -7.22 -24.05
N GLU A 457 11.67 -7.16 -25.37
CA GLU A 457 11.00 -6.08 -26.10
C GLU A 457 9.61 -6.51 -26.58
N ARG A 458 8.66 -5.57 -26.60
CA ARG A 458 7.42 -5.70 -27.38
C ARG A 458 7.70 -5.33 -28.83
N SER A 459 6.95 -5.90 -29.77
CA SER A 459 7.02 -5.46 -31.17
C SER A 459 6.44 -4.06 -31.36
N GLU A 460 6.94 -3.33 -32.36
CA GLU A 460 6.42 -1.99 -32.71
C GLU A 460 4.93 -2.02 -33.02
N GLU A 461 4.48 -3.04 -33.76
CA GLU A 461 3.07 -3.26 -34.06
C GLU A 461 2.24 -3.36 -32.78
N THR A 462 2.72 -4.14 -31.80
CA THR A 462 2.04 -4.27 -30.51
C THR A 462 2.01 -2.95 -29.75
N ILE A 463 3.14 -2.24 -29.67
CA ILE A 463 3.23 -0.95 -28.97
C ILE A 463 2.27 0.06 -29.59
N ARG A 464 2.25 0.18 -30.92
CA ARG A 464 1.35 1.08 -31.63
C ARG A 464 -0.10 0.71 -31.38
N ARG A 465 -0.46 -0.56 -31.58
CA ARG A 465 -1.83 -1.04 -31.34
C ARG A 465 -2.29 -0.73 -29.91
N LEU A 466 -1.44 -0.97 -28.90
CA LEU A 466 -1.74 -0.66 -27.50
C LEU A 466 -1.92 0.85 -27.29
N ALA A 467 -1.02 1.68 -27.82
CA ALA A 467 -1.13 3.14 -27.72
C ALA A 467 -2.44 3.65 -28.34
N GLU A 468 -2.78 3.17 -29.54
CA GLU A 468 -4.03 3.51 -30.22
C GLU A 468 -5.27 3.09 -29.42
N GLN A 469 -5.28 1.88 -28.87
CA GLN A 469 -6.41 1.39 -28.07
C GLN A 469 -6.54 2.14 -26.75
N GLN A 470 -5.44 2.35 -26.02
CA GLN A 470 -5.48 3.05 -24.74
C GLN A 470 -5.99 4.48 -24.92
N LEU A 471 -5.42 5.26 -25.84
CA LEU A 471 -5.87 6.63 -26.09
C LEU A 471 -7.35 6.70 -26.48
N LYS A 472 -7.81 5.74 -27.31
CA LYS A 472 -9.22 5.65 -27.69
C LYS A 472 -10.14 5.31 -26.52
N ASN A 473 -9.71 4.41 -25.62
CA ASN A 473 -10.55 3.88 -24.55
C ASN A 473 -10.50 4.71 -23.26
N THR A 474 -9.52 5.61 -23.11
CA THR A 474 -9.40 6.48 -21.93
C THR A 474 -9.68 7.94 -22.22
N GLY A 475 -9.41 8.41 -23.44
CA GLY A 475 -9.48 9.84 -23.76
C GLY A 475 -8.33 10.68 -23.19
N HIS A 476 -7.24 10.04 -22.73
CA HIS A 476 -6.05 10.76 -22.27
C HIS A 476 -5.46 11.64 -23.39
N ASP A 477 -4.98 12.82 -23.03
CA ASP A 477 -4.30 13.77 -23.90
C ASP A 477 -2.76 13.65 -23.85
N GLU A 478 -2.23 12.70 -23.08
CA GLU A 478 -0.81 12.33 -23.03
C GLU A 478 -0.64 10.81 -23.20
N LEU A 479 0.32 10.42 -24.04
CA LEU A 479 0.84 9.07 -24.19
C LEU A 479 2.27 9.02 -23.66
N SER A 480 2.58 8.05 -22.79
CA SER A 480 3.92 7.82 -22.26
C SER A 480 4.45 6.45 -22.62
N LEU A 481 5.73 6.39 -22.98
CA LEU A 481 6.43 5.11 -23.15
C LEU A 481 7.10 4.70 -21.84
N LEU A 482 6.89 3.45 -21.43
CA LEU A 482 7.42 2.91 -20.17
C LEU A 482 8.56 1.93 -20.45
N SER A 483 9.73 2.24 -19.89
CA SER A 483 10.89 1.34 -19.79
C SER A 483 11.92 1.93 -18.82
N LEU A 484 12.99 1.19 -18.51
CA LEU A 484 14.11 1.72 -17.72
C LEU A 484 14.96 2.74 -18.49
N SER A 485 14.94 2.70 -19.83
CA SER A 485 15.65 3.66 -20.69
C SER A 485 15.05 3.66 -22.09
N THR A 486 14.10 4.57 -22.37
CA THR A 486 13.26 4.48 -23.58
C THR A 486 14.06 4.49 -24.89
N SER A 487 15.17 5.22 -24.94
CA SER A 487 16.06 5.26 -26.11
C SER A 487 16.92 4.00 -26.31
N ASP A 488 16.88 3.04 -25.39
CA ASP A 488 17.57 1.74 -25.56
C ASP A 488 16.73 0.71 -26.33
N TYR A 489 15.47 1.01 -26.67
CA TYR A 489 14.63 0.17 -27.53
C TYR A 489 15.24 0.03 -28.93
N SER A 490 15.27 -1.19 -29.46
CA SER A 490 16.04 -1.53 -30.68
C SER A 490 15.69 -0.69 -31.91
N ASN A 491 14.42 -0.29 -32.09
CA ASN A 491 14.00 0.65 -33.14
C ASN A 491 13.36 1.91 -32.55
N PHE A 492 14.04 2.55 -31.60
CA PHE A 492 13.53 3.76 -30.95
C PHE A 492 13.20 4.88 -31.96
N GLU A 493 14.06 5.10 -32.96
CA GLU A 493 13.88 6.19 -33.92
C GLU A 493 12.59 6.04 -34.73
N GLY A 494 12.39 4.87 -35.35
CA GLY A 494 11.19 4.58 -36.13
C GLY A 494 9.93 4.65 -35.27
N LEU A 495 9.94 4.02 -34.09
CA LEU A 495 8.81 4.01 -33.18
C LEU A 495 8.43 5.43 -32.72
N ALA A 496 9.41 6.24 -32.30
CA ALA A 496 9.16 7.59 -31.80
C ALA A 496 8.61 8.51 -32.91
N THR A 497 9.14 8.43 -34.13
CA THR A 497 8.63 9.22 -35.27
C THR A 497 7.20 8.85 -35.61
N GLU A 498 6.86 7.56 -35.68
CA GLU A 498 5.49 7.12 -35.98
C GLU A 498 4.49 7.52 -34.90
N LEU A 499 4.83 7.31 -33.62
CA LEU A 499 3.95 7.70 -32.51
C LEU A 499 3.79 9.21 -32.43
N MET A 500 4.84 9.99 -32.69
CA MET A 500 4.76 11.45 -32.71
C MET A 500 3.80 11.96 -33.79
N ASP A 501 3.90 11.43 -35.03
CA ASP A 501 2.97 11.77 -36.11
C ASP A 501 1.52 11.38 -35.75
N TYR A 502 1.33 10.18 -35.18
CA TYR A 502 0.03 9.70 -34.72
C TYR A 502 -0.60 10.63 -33.66
N CYS A 503 0.18 10.97 -32.63
CA CYS A 503 -0.23 11.83 -31.52
C CYS A 503 -0.51 13.26 -31.99
N THR A 504 0.35 13.83 -32.83
CA THR A 504 0.19 15.19 -33.38
C THR A 504 -1.12 15.34 -34.16
N LYS A 505 -1.46 14.36 -35.01
CA LYS A 505 -2.72 14.35 -35.78
C LYS A 505 -3.97 14.32 -34.91
N ARG A 506 -3.85 13.96 -33.63
CA ARG A 506 -4.95 13.82 -32.67
C ARG A 506 -4.88 14.83 -31.52
N ASN A 507 -3.92 15.75 -31.57
CA ASN A 507 -3.68 16.73 -30.51
C ASN A 507 -3.41 16.07 -29.14
N VAL A 508 -2.70 14.93 -29.17
CA VAL A 508 -2.20 14.19 -28.00
C VAL A 508 -0.71 14.50 -27.84
N SER A 509 -0.24 14.67 -26.61
CA SER A 509 1.18 14.84 -26.29
C SER A 509 1.88 13.49 -26.16
N LEU A 510 3.13 13.40 -26.64
CA LEU A 510 3.98 12.23 -26.46
C LEU A 510 5.01 12.52 -25.37
N SER A 511 5.14 11.61 -24.41
CA SER A 511 5.98 11.73 -23.24
C SER A 511 7.00 10.60 -23.22
N LEU A 512 8.27 10.97 -23.13
CA LEU A 512 9.39 10.04 -23.19
C LEU A 512 10.21 10.15 -21.90
N PRO A 513 9.78 9.48 -20.82
CA PRO A 513 10.54 9.44 -19.59
C PRO A 513 11.84 8.64 -19.77
N SER A 514 12.79 8.89 -18.88
CA SER A 514 14.03 8.10 -18.77
C SER A 514 14.86 8.03 -20.05
N LEU A 515 14.97 9.15 -20.79
CA LEU A 515 15.79 9.23 -22.00
C LEU A 515 17.28 9.40 -21.68
N ARG A 516 18.12 8.66 -22.42
CA ARG A 516 19.52 9.04 -22.60
C ARG A 516 19.56 10.11 -23.70
N LEU A 517 20.21 11.24 -23.41
CA LEU A 517 20.20 12.41 -24.28
C LEU A 517 21.27 12.29 -25.39
N ASP A 518 20.92 11.56 -26.45
CA ASP A 518 21.63 11.63 -27.74
C ASP A 518 20.97 12.65 -28.69
N SER A 519 21.62 12.91 -29.83
CA SER A 519 21.17 13.93 -30.78
C SER A 519 19.77 13.66 -31.35
N PHE A 520 19.40 12.40 -31.57
CA PHE A 520 18.06 12.05 -32.01
C PHE A 520 17.01 12.30 -30.92
N SER A 521 17.30 11.90 -29.68
CA SER A 521 16.43 12.15 -28.52
C SER A 521 16.18 13.65 -28.33
N PHE A 522 17.20 14.49 -28.57
CA PHE A 522 17.04 15.94 -28.55
C PHE A 522 16.10 16.47 -29.64
N ASN A 523 16.21 15.95 -30.87
CA ASN A 523 15.31 16.33 -31.96
C ASN A 523 13.86 15.97 -31.62
N VAL A 524 13.63 14.75 -31.12
CA VAL A 524 12.30 14.29 -30.71
C VAL A 524 11.74 15.15 -29.58
N LEU A 525 12.53 15.43 -28.55
CA LEU A 525 12.13 16.31 -27.45
C LEU A 525 11.83 17.74 -27.92
N ASN A 526 12.59 18.25 -28.88
CA ASN A 526 12.35 19.57 -29.44
C ASN A 526 11.02 19.64 -30.19
N GLU A 527 10.68 18.59 -30.94
CA GLU A 527 9.42 18.50 -31.66
C GLU A 527 8.22 18.38 -30.71
N ILE A 528 8.36 17.62 -29.62
CA ILE A 528 7.33 17.48 -28.58
C ILE A 528 7.12 18.82 -27.83
N GLN A 529 8.18 19.57 -27.54
CA GLN A 529 8.12 20.78 -26.69
C GLN A 529 8.05 22.11 -27.46
N LYS A 530 7.52 22.12 -28.69
CA LYS A 530 7.45 23.30 -29.58
C LYS A 530 6.87 24.56 -28.93
N TYR A 531 5.86 24.42 -28.08
CA TYR A 531 5.13 25.57 -27.50
C TYR A 531 5.65 26.01 -26.13
N LYS A 532 6.20 25.09 -25.32
CA LYS A 532 6.74 25.39 -23.99
C LYS A 532 7.82 24.37 -23.61
N LYS A 533 9.07 24.83 -23.56
CA LYS A 533 10.20 24.02 -23.06
C LYS A 533 10.17 23.97 -21.54
N SER A 534 9.85 22.80 -20.98
CA SER A 534 10.01 22.53 -19.55
C SER A 534 11.49 22.32 -19.20
N GLY A 535 11.82 22.14 -17.92
CA GLY A 535 13.20 21.81 -17.53
C GLY A 535 13.62 20.45 -18.07
N LEU A 536 14.83 20.34 -18.61
CA LEU A 536 15.37 19.07 -19.12
C LEU A 536 16.12 18.34 -18.01
N THR A 537 15.82 17.06 -17.80
CA THR A 537 16.46 16.25 -16.75
C THR A 537 17.46 15.27 -17.35
N PHE A 538 18.64 15.17 -16.75
CA PHE A 538 19.70 14.24 -17.14
C PHE A 538 20.31 13.59 -15.90
N ALA A 539 20.76 12.35 -15.98
CA ALA A 539 21.26 11.61 -14.81
C ALA A 539 22.72 11.16 -15.01
N PRO A 540 23.71 12.03 -14.71
CA PRO A 540 25.12 11.64 -14.68
C PRO A 540 25.45 10.65 -13.54
N GLU A 541 24.66 10.66 -12.45
CA GLU A 541 24.84 9.91 -11.20
C GLU A 541 26.08 10.28 -10.36
N ALA A 542 27.21 10.61 -10.99
CA ALA A 542 28.44 10.96 -10.28
C ALA A 542 29.17 12.17 -10.91
N GLY A 543 29.90 12.92 -10.07
CA GLY A 543 30.56 14.17 -10.45
C GLY A 543 31.80 14.02 -11.34
N THR A 544 32.54 12.93 -11.22
CA THR A 544 33.79 12.70 -11.99
C THR A 544 33.66 11.52 -12.94
N GLN A 545 34.52 11.46 -13.96
CA GLN A 545 34.58 10.32 -14.86
C GLN A 545 34.93 9.03 -14.12
N ARG A 546 35.92 9.12 -13.22
CA ARG A 546 36.38 8.01 -12.37
C ARG A 546 35.21 7.35 -11.63
N LEU A 547 34.40 8.12 -10.91
CA LEU A 547 33.30 7.54 -10.13
C LEU A 547 32.15 7.04 -11.04
N ARG A 548 31.91 7.67 -12.20
CA ARG A 548 30.99 7.12 -13.22
C ARG A 548 31.44 5.77 -13.78
N ASP A 549 32.76 5.56 -13.91
CA ASP A 549 33.35 4.29 -14.34
C ASP A 549 33.24 3.22 -13.23
N VAL A 550 33.47 3.61 -11.98
CA VAL A 550 33.27 2.74 -10.79
C VAL A 550 31.85 2.22 -10.71
N ILE A 551 30.84 3.07 -10.92
CA ILE A 551 29.43 2.64 -10.88
C ILE A 551 28.94 2.02 -12.20
N ASN A 552 29.81 1.97 -13.21
CA ASN A 552 29.53 1.49 -14.57
C ASN A 552 28.34 2.19 -15.25
N LYS A 553 28.26 3.53 -15.16
CA LYS A 553 27.17 4.30 -15.77
C LYS A 553 27.28 4.33 -17.31
N GLY A 554 28.51 4.31 -17.82
CA GLY A 554 28.80 4.38 -19.25
C GLY A 554 28.43 5.72 -19.88
N ILE A 555 28.62 6.82 -19.14
CA ILE A 555 28.43 8.21 -19.59
C ILE A 555 29.74 8.96 -19.36
N THR A 556 30.25 9.60 -20.41
CA THR A 556 31.49 10.37 -20.38
C THR A 556 31.25 11.84 -20.01
N GLU A 557 32.30 12.58 -19.63
CA GLU A 557 32.21 14.05 -19.51
C GLU A 557 31.77 14.70 -20.83
N GLU A 558 32.25 14.19 -21.96
CA GLU A 558 31.89 14.70 -23.29
C GLU A 558 30.39 14.54 -23.56
N ASP A 559 29.82 13.38 -23.23
CA ASP A 559 28.38 13.13 -23.36
C ASP A 559 27.55 14.14 -22.56
N ILE A 560 27.98 14.44 -21.31
CA ILE A 560 27.30 15.40 -20.43
C ILE A 560 27.30 16.80 -21.07
N PHE A 561 28.47 17.29 -21.49
CA PHE A 561 28.59 18.66 -21.97
C PHE A 561 28.02 18.83 -23.38
N SER A 562 28.16 17.83 -24.25
CA SER A 562 27.48 17.81 -25.55
C SER A 562 25.97 17.88 -25.39
N ALA A 563 25.40 17.14 -24.43
CA ALA A 563 23.97 17.22 -24.13
C ALA A 563 23.55 18.62 -23.63
N VAL A 564 24.37 19.26 -22.80
CA VAL A 564 24.11 20.64 -22.37
C VAL A 564 24.17 21.62 -23.55
N GLU A 565 25.18 21.50 -24.41
CA GLU A 565 25.34 22.34 -25.61
C GLU A 565 24.10 22.23 -26.51
N GLN A 566 23.68 21.01 -26.83
CA GLN A 566 22.48 20.75 -27.64
C GLN A 566 21.21 21.31 -26.98
N ALA A 567 21.03 21.11 -25.67
CA ALA A 567 19.90 21.68 -24.93
C ALA A 567 19.89 23.22 -25.01
N VAL A 568 21.05 23.85 -24.82
CA VAL A 568 21.21 25.30 -24.92
C VAL A 568 20.90 25.78 -26.34
N GLU A 569 21.45 25.14 -27.37
CA GLU A 569 21.25 25.46 -28.79
C GLU A 569 19.78 25.40 -29.19
N LEU A 570 19.08 24.37 -28.75
CA LEU A 570 17.65 24.20 -28.99
C LEU A 570 16.80 25.13 -28.10
N GLY A 571 17.39 25.81 -27.11
CA GLY A 571 16.74 26.92 -26.38
C GLY A 571 16.19 26.58 -25.00
N TRP A 572 16.55 25.44 -24.42
CA TRP A 572 16.28 25.15 -23.01
C TRP A 572 16.98 26.15 -22.09
N ARG A 573 16.29 26.55 -21.02
CA ARG A 573 16.77 27.52 -20.02
C ARG A 573 16.98 26.95 -18.63
N THR A 574 16.51 25.73 -18.41
CA THR A 574 16.60 25.05 -17.13
C THR A 574 17.02 23.61 -17.36
N MET A 575 18.02 23.17 -16.60
CA MET A 575 18.44 21.77 -16.56
C MET A 575 18.41 21.24 -15.13
N LYS A 576 17.99 19.98 -14.98
CA LYS A 576 18.06 19.23 -13.74
C LYS A 576 19.02 18.05 -13.92
N PHE A 577 19.93 17.88 -12.98
CA PHE A 577 20.86 16.75 -12.94
C PHE A 577 20.55 15.85 -11.75
N TYR A 578 20.47 14.55 -11.97
CA TYR A 578 20.43 13.54 -10.90
C TYR A 578 21.82 12.99 -10.61
N PHE A 579 22.17 13.02 -9.33
CA PHE A 579 23.42 12.54 -8.77
C PHE A 579 23.14 11.68 -7.53
N MET A 580 24.16 10.95 -7.11
CA MET A 580 24.18 10.22 -5.85
C MET A 580 25.41 10.63 -5.05
N ASP A 581 25.34 10.51 -3.73
CA ASP A 581 26.47 10.60 -2.82
C ASP A 581 26.55 9.35 -1.91
N GLY A 582 27.71 9.13 -1.30
CA GLY A 582 27.95 7.93 -0.50
C GLY A 582 28.25 6.68 -1.33
N LEU A 583 28.61 6.83 -2.61
CA LEU A 583 28.95 5.71 -3.49
C LEU A 583 30.26 5.01 -3.06
N PRO A 584 30.44 3.71 -3.39
CA PRO A 584 31.69 3.01 -3.11
C PRO A 584 32.90 3.69 -3.77
N THR A 585 34.00 3.84 -3.02
CA THR A 585 35.24 4.54 -3.42
C THR A 585 35.09 6.05 -3.66
N GLU A 586 33.95 6.66 -3.31
CA GLU A 586 33.74 8.10 -3.45
C GLU A 586 34.71 8.91 -2.59
N THR A 587 35.19 10.02 -3.15
CA THR A 587 36.07 10.99 -2.52
C THR A 587 35.44 12.39 -2.57
N ASP A 588 35.95 13.32 -1.76
CA ASP A 588 35.53 14.72 -1.84
C ASP A 588 35.71 15.35 -3.23
N GLU A 589 36.70 14.89 -4.01
CA GLU A 589 36.89 15.37 -5.38
C GLU A 589 35.68 15.02 -6.26
N ASP A 590 35.08 13.85 -6.05
CA ASP A 590 33.90 13.42 -6.80
C ASP A 590 32.67 14.27 -6.44
N LEU A 591 32.52 14.63 -5.16
CA LEU A 591 31.46 15.53 -4.69
C LEU A 591 31.65 16.95 -5.24
N ARG A 592 32.87 17.49 -5.20
CA ARG A 592 33.19 18.78 -5.83
C ARG A 592 32.97 18.73 -7.34
N GLY A 593 33.21 17.59 -7.97
CA GLY A 593 32.92 17.33 -9.38
C GLY A 593 31.46 17.58 -9.78
N ILE A 594 30.51 17.37 -8.87
CA ILE A 594 29.08 17.69 -9.10
C ILE A 594 28.90 19.21 -9.30
N GLY A 595 29.52 20.02 -8.44
CA GLY A 595 29.54 21.47 -8.57
C GLY A 595 30.23 21.94 -9.86
N GLU A 596 31.31 21.26 -10.24
CA GLU A 596 32.05 21.54 -11.49
C GLU A 596 31.22 21.25 -12.74
N ILE A 597 30.44 20.17 -12.78
CA ILE A 597 29.49 19.90 -13.87
C ILE A 597 28.48 21.04 -13.98
N ALA A 598 27.87 21.46 -12.87
CA ALA A 598 26.91 22.55 -12.85
C ALA A 598 27.54 23.88 -13.33
N ARG A 599 28.78 24.16 -12.91
CA ARG A 599 29.54 25.35 -13.29
C ARG A 599 29.80 25.38 -14.79
N LYS A 600 30.35 24.28 -15.34
CA LYS A 600 30.60 24.11 -16.77
C LYS A 600 29.32 24.24 -17.59
N ALA A 601 28.19 23.68 -17.13
CA ALA A 601 26.90 23.81 -17.81
C ALA A 601 26.44 25.29 -17.90
N ILE A 602 26.58 26.06 -16.82
CA ILE A 602 26.27 27.50 -16.82
C ILE A 602 27.23 28.26 -17.74
N GLU A 603 28.50 27.89 -17.78
CA GLU A 603 29.50 28.50 -18.66
C GLU A 603 29.23 28.25 -20.14
N ILE A 604 28.81 27.04 -20.52
CA ILE A 604 28.36 26.70 -21.88
C ILE A 604 27.25 27.67 -22.31
N PHE A 605 26.23 27.86 -21.46
CA PHE A 605 25.17 28.82 -21.75
C PHE A 605 25.70 30.25 -21.91
N ARG A 606 26.59 30.70 -21.02
CA ARG A 606 27.18 32.06 -21.12
C ARG A 606 27.97 32.25 -22.43
N LYS A 607 28.74 31.24 -22.83
CA LYS A 607 29.56 31.26 -24.06
C LYS A 607 28.71 31.20 -25.33
N SER A 608 27.50 30.63 -25.28
CA SER A 608 26.57 30.59 -26.42
C SER A 608 26.09 31.97 -26.89
N GLY A 609 26.32 33.04 -26.13
CA GLY A 609 25.87 34.40 -26.45
C GLY A 609 24.37 34.63 -26.28
N LYS A 610 23.62 33.62 -25.84
CA LYS A 610 22.17 33.72 -25.60
C LYS A 610 21.88 34.62 -24.39
N ARG A 611 20.90 35.53 -24.53
CA ARG A 611 20.48 36.45 -23.46
C ARG A 611 19.60 35.75 -22.43
N GLY A 612 19.74 36.12 -21.15
CA GLY A 612 18.88 35.67 -20.05
C GLY A 612 19.63 34.84 -19.01
N ARG A 613 18.87 34.11 -18.17
CA ARG A 613 19.41 33.19 -17.17
C ARG A 613 19.32 31.75 -17.64
N PHE A 614 20.24 30.93 -17.14
CA PHE A 614 20.22 29.48 -17.26
C PHE A 614 20.34 28.90 -15.86
N ASN A 615 19.33 28.12 -15.46
CA ASN A 615 19.23 27.57 -14.12
C ASN A 615 19.59 26.09 -14.15
N VAL A 616 20.44 25.68 -13.22
CA VAL A 616 20.81 24.28 -13.02
C VAL A 616 20.27 23.84 -11.66
N THR A 617 19.62 22.68 -11.59
CA THR A 617 19.25 22.03 -10.33
C THR A 617 19.99 20.72 -10.22
N CYS A 618 20.82 20.56 -9.19
CA CYS A 618 21.46 19.29 -8.85
C CYS A 618 20.64 18.63 -7.75
N SER A 619 20.10 17.45 -8.03
CA SER A 619 19.32 16.65 -7.10
C SER A 619 20.13 15.41 -6.74
N VAL A 620 20.50 15.29 -5.47
CA VAL A 620 21.42 14.27 -4.96
C VAL A 620 20.67 13.29 -4.07
N SER A 621 20.74 12.01 -4.38
CA SER A 621 20.14 10.95 -3.56
C SER A 621 21.22 10.21 -2.77
N ASN A 622 20.99 9.97 -1.48
CA ASN A 622 21.91 9.19 -0.65
C ASN A 622 21.94 7.74 -1.14
N PHE A 623 23.13 7.19 -1.39
CA PHE A 623 23.25 5.81 -1.87
C PHE A 623 22.90 4.79 -0.80
N VAL A 624 21.85 4.00 -1.07
CA VAL A 624 21.49 2.81 -0.29
C VAL A 624 21.88 1.55 -1.08
N PRO A 625 22.82 0.72 -0.58
CA PRO A 625 23.13 -0.58 -1.19
C PRO A 625 21.89 -1.48 -1.21
N LYS A 626 21.56 -2.04 -2.38
CA LYS A 626 20.38 -2.89 -2.56
C LYS A 626 20.74 -4.37 -2.77
N PRO A 627 19.88 -5.31 -2.31
CA PRO A 627 19.99 -6.74 -2.63
C PRO A 627 20.20 -7.01 -4.11
N PHE A 628 20.99 -8.03 -4.43
CA PHE A 628 21.27 -8.48 -5.80
C PHE A 628 21.90 -7.43 -6.73
N THR A 629 22.65 -6.50 -6.15
CA THR A 629 23.51 -5.57 -6.88
C THR A 629 24.99 -5.90 -6.65
N PRO A 630 25.90 -5.55 -7.57
CA PRO A 630 27.33 -5.63 -7.30
C PRO A 630 27.76 -4.86 -6.04
N PHE A 631 27.01 -3.85 -5.61
CA PHE A 631 27.28 -3.09 -4.39
C PHE A 631 26.57 -3.61 -3.14
N GLN A 632 25.89 -4.76 -3.18
CA GLN A 632 25.21 -5.32 -2.00
C GLN A 632 26.13 -5.61 -0.80
N TRP A 633 27.44 -5.74 -1.03
CA TRP A 633 28.46 -5.94 0.01
C TRP A 633 29.10 -4.65 0.52
N ALA A 634 28.82 -3.52 -0.12
CA ALA A 634 29.36 -2.23 0.28
C ALA A 634 28.65 -1.73 1.55
N PRO A 635 29.37 -1.03 2.44
CA PRO A 635 28.73 -0.30 3.52
C PRO A 635 27.92 0.87 2.96
N GLN A 636 26.86 1.25 3.66
CA GLN A 636 26.19 2.54 3.47
C GLN A 636 26.89 3.59 4.32
N ALA A 637 27.01 4.81 3.78
CA ALA A 637 27.51 5.94 4.55
C ALA A 637 26.60 6.20 5.77
N SER A 638 27.21 6.43 6.92
CA SER A 638 26.50 6.80 8.13
C SER A 638 25.79 8.15 7.95
N SER A 639 24.77 8.39 8.79
CA SER A 639 24.04 9.66 8.84
C SER A 639 24.98 10.86 9.10
N GLU A 640 26.07 10.67 9.85
CA GLU A 640 27.10 11.70 10.06
C GLU A 640 27.91 11.96 8.79
N GLU A 641 28.40 10.91 8.13
CA GLU A 641 29.14 11.04 6.87
C GLU A 641 28.30 11.70 5.78
N LEU A 642 27.03 11.32 5.63
CA LEU A 642 26.11 11.94 4.66
C LEU A 642 25.97 13.45 4.92
N ARG A 643 25.76 13.87 6.18
CA ARG A 643 25.72 15.30 6.52
C ARG A 643 27.03 16.02 6.17
N GLN A 644 28.18 15.41 6.42
CA GLN A 644 29.47 15.99 6.04
C GLN A 644 29.59 16.13 4.51
N LYS A 645 29.16 15.13 3.75
CA LYS A 645 29.12 15.16 2.28
C LYS A 645 28.18 16.25 1.76
N HIS A 646 27.00 16.43 2.36
CA HIS A 646 26.08 17.51 2.03
C HIS A 646 26.72 18.89 2.23
N VAL A 647 27.47 19.09 3.32
CA VAL A 647 28.24 20.33 3.52
C VAL A 647 29.26 20.53 2.40
N VAL A 648 29.98 19.49 1.96
CA VAL A 648 30.92 19.60 0.82
C VAL A 648 30.18 20.00 -0.46
N LEU A 649 29.02 19.41 -0.73
CA LEU A 649 28.19 19.72 -1.89
C LEU A 649 27.69 21.16 -1.88
N GLU A 650 27.20 21.65 -0.75
CA GLU A 650 26.76 23.04 -0.59
C GLU A 650 27.87 24.03 -0.93
N HIS A 651 29.09 23.80 -0.45
CA HIS A 651 30.25 24.64 -0.75
C HIS A 651 30.70 24.54 -2.22
N ALA A 652 30.45 23.40 -2.89
CA ALA A 652 30.84 23.20 -4.28
C ALA A 652 29.88 23.88 -5.30
N MET A 653 28.66 24.25 -4.90
CA MET A 653 27.66 24.75 -5.84
C MET A 653 27.98 26.15 -6.42
N PRO A 654 27.85 26.36 -7.74
CA PRO A 654 28.23 27.62 -8.38
C PRO A 654 27.12 28.70 -8.27
N GLY A 655 27.10 29.40 -7.13
CA GLY A 655 26.33 30.64 -6.95
C GLY A 655 24.82 30.52 -7.18
N ARG A 656 24.16 31.66 -7.45
CA ARG A 656 22.67 31.76 -7.44
C ARG A 656 21.93 31.05 -8.59
N ASN A 657 22.64 30.61 -9.63
CA ASN A 657 22.03 29.94 -10.78
C ASN A 657 22.09 28.41 -10.67
N ALA A 658 22.69 27.88 -9.60
CA ALA A 658 22.67 26.46 -9.26
C ALA A 658 21.88 26.27 -7.96
N ARG A 659 20.89 25.39 -8.01
CA ARG A 659 20.13 24.94 -6.85
C ARG A 659 20.56 23.51 -6.51
N LEU A 660 20.80 23.25 -5.23
CA LEU A 660 21.02 21.90 -4.70
C LEU A 660 19.77 21.44 -3.96
N THR A 661 19.40 20.18 -4.15
CA THR A 661 18.42 19.45 -3.33
C THR A 661 19.00 18.08 -3.02
N TYR A 662 18.85 17.60 -1.79
CA TYR A 662 19.33 16.26 -1.41
C TYR A 662 18.30 15.53 -0.53
N HIS A 663 18.42 14.20 -0.46
CA HIS A 663 17.54 13.35 0.32
C HIS A 663 17.83 13.42 1.83
N ASP A 664 16.80 13.21 2.64
CA ASP A 664 16.94 13.14 4.10
C ASP A 664 17.76 11.91 4.53
N ASP A 665 18.68 12.12 5.46
CA ASP A 665 19.60 11.09 5.94
C ASP A 665 18.92 10.01 6.78
N ALA A 666 17.91 10.37 7.58
CA ALA A 666 17.20 9.43 8.44
C ALA A 666 16.33 8.47 7.64
N VAL A 667 15.60 8.96 6.63
CA VAL A 667 14.83 8.11 5.70
C VAL A 667 15.75 7.09 5.02
N SER A 668 16.94 7.55 4.59
CA SER A 668 17.93 6.69 3.93
C SER A 668 18.48 5.59 4.84
N VAL A 669 18.64 5.88 6.14
CA VAL A 669 19.03 4.86 7.14
C VAL A 669 17.92 3.82 7.30
N CYS A 670 16.67 4.25 7.48
CA CYS A 670 15.53 3.32 7.59
C CYS A 670 15.39 2.45 6.33
N GLU A 671 15.48 3.04 5.15
CA GLU A 671 15.48 2.31 3.88
C GLU A 671 16.61 1.28 3.82
N GLY A 672 17.81 1.65 4.27
CA GLY A 672 18.96 0.75 4.32
C GLY A 672 18.78 -0.44 5.26
N VAL A 673 18.18 -0.21 6.43
CA VAL A 673 17.84 -1.25 7.41
C VAL A 673 16.80 -2.20 6.83
N LEU A 674 15.70 -1.68 6.30
CA LEU A 674 14.60 -2.49 5.78
C LEU A 674 14.97 -3.22 4.48
N ALA A 675 15.70 -2.59 3.57
CA ALA A 675 16.10 -3.21 2.30
C ALA A 675 17.09 -4.37 2.49
N ARG A 676 17.94 -4.29 3.52
CA ARG A 676 19.03 -5.26 3.76
C ARG A 676 18.88 -6.09 5.03
N GLY A 677 17.75 -5.94 5.71
CA GLY A 677 17.42 -6.64 6.94
C GLY A 677 17.08 -8.11 6.70
N ASP A 678 17.09 -8.87 7.80
CA ASP A 678 16.60 -10.25 7.84
C ASP A 678 15.27 -10.35 8.60
N ARG A 679 14.82 -11.58 8.87
CA ARG A 679 13.54 -11.88 9.52
C ARG A 679 13.30 -11.13 10.83
N ARG A 680 14.36 -10.80 11.57
CA ARG A 680 14.26 -10.06 12.83
C ARG A 680 13.72 -8.63 12.64
N MET A 681 13.71 -8.10 11.41
CA MET A 681 13.08 -6.81 11.13
C MET A 681 11.56 -6.83 11.22
N SER A 682 10.91 -8.01 11.14
CA SER A 682 9.46 -8.08 11.34
C SER A 682 9.07 -7.55 12.72
N ALA A 683 9.83 -7.88 13.76
CA ALA A 683 9.58 -7.36 15.12
C ALA A 683 9.86 -5.85 15.26
N LEU A 684 10.83 -5.29 14.53
CA LEU A 684 11.06 -3.85 14.48
C LEU A 684 9.91 -3.12 13.76
N LEU A 685 9.44 -3.66 12.63
CA LEU A 685 8.31 -3.12 11.87
C LEU A 685 7.02 -3.13 12.68
N LEU A 686 6.78 -4.19 13.46
CA LEU A 686 5.65 -4.25 14.37
C LEU A 686 5.69 -3.11 15.39
N LYS A 687 6.85 -2.89 16.03
CA LYS A 687 7.02 -1.75 16.96
C LYS A 687 6.87 -0.39 16.29
N ALA A 688 7.34 -0.24 15.05
CA ALA A 688 7.16 0.99 14.28
C ALA A 688 5.69 1.27 14.01
N HIS A 689 4.93 0.25 13.60
CA HIS A 689 3.49 0.36 13.41
C HIS A 689 2.75 0.69 14.72
N GLU A 690 3.08 0.02 15.83
CA GLU A 690 2.52 0.30 17.16
C GLU A 690 2.81 1.74 17.63
N ALA A 691 3.94 2.31 17.21
CA ALA A 691 4.31 3.70 17.45
C ALA A 691 3.63 4.71 16.49
N GLY A 692 2.76 4.23 15.60
CA GLY A 692 1.97 5.05 14.67
C GLY A 692 2.63 5.33 13.31
N CYS A 693 3.81 4.76 13.03
CA CYS A 693 4.49 4.93 11.75
C CYS A 693 3.66 4.34 10.59
N ARG A 694 3.40 5.19 9.59
CA ARG A 694 2.73 4.83 8.32
C ARG A 694 2.93 5.97 7.33
N LEU A 695 2.84 5.66 6.03
CA LEU A 695 3.10 6.61 4.95
C LEU A 695 4.48 7.28 5.06
N ASP A 696 5.48 6.56 5.58
CA ASP A 696 6.82 7.09 5.90
C ASP A 696 7.63 7.58 4.68
N ALA A 697 7.16 7.33 3.45
CA ALA A 697 7.75 7.93 2.26
C ALA A 697 7.39 9.42 2.08
N TRP A 698 6.32 9.88 2.74
CA TRP A 698 5.87 11.27 2.72
C TRP A 698 6.55 12.03 3.86
N THR A 699 7.17 13.16 3.53
CA THR A 699 7.95 13.96 4.49
C THR A 699 7.07 14.46 5.65
N GLU A 700 5.80 14.74 5.39
CA GLU A 700 4.81 15.18 6.38
C GLU A 700 4.38 14.08 7.36
N TYR A 701 4.53 12.80 7.00
CA TYR A 701 4.14 11.66 7.84
C TYR A 701 5.33 10.89 8.41
N PHE A 702 6.55 11.21 7.97
CA PHE A 702 7.76 10.56 8.47
C PHE A 702 8.11 11.00 9.90
N HIS A 703 7.96 10.09 10.86
CA HIS A 703 8.26 10.34 12.27
C HIS A 703 9.75 10.10 12.59
N ARG A 704 10.60 11.08 12.26
CA ARG A 704 12.06 10.98 12.43
C ARG A 704 12.50 10.57 13.85
N ASP A 705 11.96 11.22 14.88
CA ASP A 705 12.37 10.99 16.27
C ASP A 705 11.93 9.60 16.76
N VAL A 706 10.77 9.12 16.32
CA VAL A 706 10.27 7.78 16.63
C VAL A 706 11.17 6.72 16.01
N TRP A 707 11.51 6.84 14.71
CA TRP A 707 12.44 5.92 14.06
C TRP A 707 13.82 5.92 14.72
N LYS A 708 14.32 7.09 15.11
CA LYS A 708 15.58 7.20 15.84
C LYS A 708 15.53 6.43 17.16
N GLU A 709 14.50 6.67 17.97
CA GLU A 709 14.33 6.00 19.27
C GLU A 709 14.19 4.48 19.11
N LEU A 710 13.41 4.03 18.13
CA LEU A 710 13.23 2.61 17.82
C LEU A 710 14.55 1.94 17.43
N LEU A 711 15.33 2.57 16.56
CA LEU A 711 16.61 2.02 16.10
C LEU A 711 17.69 2.05 17.19
N GLU A 712 17.74 3.09 18.01
CA GLU A 712 18.72 3.22 19.12
C GLU A 712 18.42 2.24 20.27
N ASN A 713 17.15 1.93 20.51
CA ASN A 713 16.72 0.99 21.57
C ASN A 713 16.42 -0.43 21.04
N TRP A 714 16.66 -0.69 19.75
CA TRP A 714 16.48 -2.03 19.19
C TRP A 714 17.57 -2.99 19.71
N GLU A 715 17.21 -4.25 19.88
CA GLU A 715 18.12 -5.27 20.43
C GLU A 715 19.35 -5.52 19.55
N ILE A 716 19.24 -5.20 18.26
CA ILE A 716 20.32 -5.33 17.28
C ILE A 716 20.72 -3.92 16.85
N ASP A 717 22.00 -3.59 16.96
CA ASP A 717 22.53 -2.34 16.41
C ASP A 717 22.18 -2.26 14.92
N TYR A 718 21.37 -1.29 14.53
CA TYR A 718 20.92 -1.12 13.15
C TYR A 718 22.10 -0.95 12.17
N LYS A 719 23.25 -0.48 12.66
CA LYS A 719 24.51 -0.35 11.90
C LYS A 719 25.04 -1.68 11.41
N PHE A 720 24.67 -2.78 12.08
CA PHE A 720 24.92 -4.14 11.58
C PHE A 720 24.32 -4.35 10.18
N TYR A 721 23.13 -3.82 9.91
CA TYR A 721 22.52 -3.98 8.59
C TYR A 721 23.10 -2.97 7.60
N THR A 722 23.52 -1.80 8.07
CA THR A 722 23.82 -0.67 7.20
C THR A 722 25.30 -0.38 6.93
N GLU A 723 26.09 -0.17 7.98
CA GLU A 723 27.42 0.47 7.93
C GLU A 723 28.57 -0.55 7.79
N ARG A 724 28.32 -1.85 8.00
CA ARG A 724 29.38 -2.87 7.85
C ARG A 724 29.68 -3.23 6.40
N LYS A 725 30.97 -3.43 6.09
CA LYS A 725 31.37 -4.13 4.86
C LYS A 725 31.06 -5.62 5.03
N ARG A 726 30.39 -6.21 4.04
CA ARG A 726 30.00 -7.63 4.08
C ARG A 726 31.00 -8.49 3.30
N SER A 727 31.18 -9.75 3.71
CA SER A 727 32.04 -10.70 2.99
C SER A 727 31.35 -11.21 1.72
N PHE A 728 32.10 -11.52 0.66
CA PHE A 728 31.54 -12.17 -0.52
C PHE A 728 31.03 -13.60 -0.22
N ASP A 729 31.59 -14.25 0.79
CA ASP A 729 31.23 -15.60 1.21
C ASP A 729 30.07 -15.62 2.23
N GLU A 730 29.65 -14.45 2.72
CA GLU A 730 28.52 -14.34 3.64
C GLU A 730 27.21 -14.80 2.97
N VAL A 731 26.37 -15.51 3.73
CA VAL A 731 24.99 -15.82 3.35
C VAL A 731 24.13 -14.61 3.64
N MET A 732 23.56 -14.02 2.60
CA MET A 732 22.70 -12.85 2.74
C MET A 732 21.27 -13.24 3.13
N PRO A 733 20.51 -12.36 3.79
CA PRO A 733 19.10 -12.59 4.08
C PRO A 733 18.24 -12.91 2.85
N TRP A 734 18.65 -12.44 1.68
CA TRP A 734 17.97 -12.70 0.42
C TRP A 734 18.57 -13.86 -0.40
N ASP A 735 19.63 -14.55 0.06
CA ASP A 735 20.33 -15.57 -0.76
C ASP A 735 19.46 -16.82 -1.06
N LEU A 736 18.39 -17.03 -0.30
CA LEU A 736 17.37 -18.04 -0.60
C LEU A 736 16.65 -17.77 -1.94
N ILE A 737 16.56 -16.49 -2.35
CA ILE A 737 15.99 -16.08 -3.63
C ILE A 737 17.05 -16.14 -4.73
N ASP A 738 16.68 -16.64 -5.91
CA ASP A 738 17.50 -16.62 -7.12
C ASP A 738 16.93 -15.60 -8.13
N PRO A 739 17.57 -14.43 -8.30
CA PRO A 739 17.13 -13.39 -9.23
C PRO A 739 17.54 -13.70 -10.68
N GLY A 740 18.11 -14.88 -10.96
CA GLY A 740 18.64 -15.30 -12.25
C GLY A 740 20.05 -14.79 -12.56
N VAL A 741 20.47 -13.67 -11.97
CA VAL A 741 21.86 -13.19 -12.05
C VAL A 741 22.73 -13.95 -11.05
N SER A 742 23.88 -14.46 -11.52
CA SER A 742 24.81 -15.25 -10.70
C SER A 742 25.55 -14.42 -9.64
N LYS A 743 25.80 -15.00 -8.45
CA LYS A 743 26.60 -14.37 -7.38
C LYS A 743 28.03 -14.09 -7.88
N GLU A 744 28.59 -15.00 -8.68
CA GLU A 744 29.91 -14.86 -9.29
C GLU A 744 30.01 -13.63 -10.20
N PHE A 745 28.96 -13.35 -10.99
CA PHE A 745 28.88 -12.13 -11.80
C PHE A 745 28.89 -10.88 -10.92
N LEU A 746 28.07 -10.85 -9.87
CA LEU A 746 27.97 -9.71 -8.97
C LEU A 746 29.29 -9.44 -8.26
N VAL A 747 29.97 -10.49 -7.77
CA VAL A 747 31.32 -10.38 -7.16
C VAL A 747 32.34 -9.87 -8.16
N ARG A 748 32.31 -10.35 -9.40
CA ARG A 748 33.24 -9.89 -10.45
C ARG A 748 33.04 -8.41 -10.76
N GLU A 749 31.80 -7.95 -10.85
CA GLU A 749 31.50 -6.53 -11.06
C GLU A 749 31.87 -5.67 -9.85
N ALA A 750 31.70 -6.17 -8.62
CA ALA A 750 32.16 -5.48 -7.42
C ALA A 750 33.68 -5.26 -7.44
N LYS A 751 34.46 -6.31 -7.77
CA LYS A 751 35.93 -6.23 -7.88
C LYS A 751 36.39 -5.29 -8.99
N LYS A 752 35.69 -5.27 -10.14
CA LYS A 752 35.97 -4.29 -11.20
C LYS A 752 35.71 -2.86 -10.75
N ALA A 753 34.67 -2.64 -9.95
CA ALA A 753 34.37 -1.32 -9.40
C ALA A 753 35.50 -0.81 -8.51
N GLU A 754 36.05 -1.66 -7.63
CA GLU A 754 37.21 -1.31 -6.79
C GLU A 754 38.45 -0.90 -7.62
N GLN A 755 38.55 -1.38 -8.86
CA GLN A 755 39.64 -1.06 -9.79
C GLN A 755 39.29 0.07 -10.78
N GLY A 756 38.08 0.63 -10.74
CA GLY A 756 37.60 1.62 -11.71
C GLY A 756 37.44 1.06 -13.13
N LEU A 757 37.37 -0.27 -13.30
CA LEU A 757 37.21 -0.89 -14.61
C LEU A 757 35.74 -0.92 -15.03
N THR A 758 35.44 -0.54 -16.27
CA THR A 758 34.09 -0.58 -16.83
C THR A 758 33.75 -1.96 -17.41
N THR A 759 32.47 -2.21 -17.57
CA THR A 759 31.90 -3.37 -18.25
C THR A 759 31.02 -2.88 -19.38
N GLN A 760 31.28 -3.37 -20.59
CA GLN A 760 30.56 -2.96 -21.79
C GLN A 760 29.06 -3.29 -21.72
N ASP A 761 28.29 -2.56 -22.52
CA ASP A 761 26.87 -2.83 -22.75
C ASP A 761 26.67 -4.23 -23.38
N CYS A 762 25.66 -4.96 -22.92
CA CYS A 762 25.36 -6.30 -23.41
C CYS A 762 25.01 -6.36 -24.91
N ARG A 763 24.58 -5.23 -25.50
CA ARG A 763 24.32 -5.11 -26.95
C ARG A 763 25.55 -5.30 -27.82
N TYR A 764 26.75 -5.08 -27.26
CA TYR A 764 28.02 -5.30 -27.96
C TYR A 764 28.63 -6.68 -27.67
N GLY A 765 27.92 -7.54 -26.93
CA GLY A 765 28.34 -8.90 -26.62
C GLY A 765 27.99 -9.30 -25.19
N CYS A 766 27.69 -10.60 -25.00
CA CYS A 766 27.32 -11.16 -23.71
C CYS A 766 28.42 -10.96 -22.66
N VAL A 767 28.05 -10.39 -21.51
CA VAL A 767 28.96 -10.19 -20.37
C VAL A 767 28.88 -11.33 -19.33
N GLY A 768 28.14 -12.41 -19.62
CA GLY A 768 28.07 -13.60 -18.78
C GLY A 768 27.44 -13.35 -17.39
N CYS A 769 26.25 -12.75 -17.33
CA CYS A 769 25.55 -12.52 -16.05
C CYS A 769 24.89 -13.77 -15.44
N GLY A 770 24.80 -14.86 -16.22
CA GLY A 770 24.27 -16.15 -15.77
C GLY A 770 22.76 -16.34 -15.95
N VAL A 771 22.04 -15.32 -16.46
CA VAL A 771 20.58 -15.39 -16.67
C VAL A 771 20.17 -16.44 -17.71
N ASN A 772 21.08 -16.76 -18.63
CA ASN A 772 20.88 -17.77 -19.68
C ASN A 772 20.77 -19.20 -19.13
N ARG A 773 21.12 -19.42 -17.86
CA ARG A 773 20.86 -20.67 -17.15
C ARG A 773 19.38 -20.85 -16.80
N LYS A 774 18.59 -19.77 -16.85
CA LYS A 774 17.18 -19.72 -16.41
C LYS A 774 16.21 -19.46 -17.56
N THR A 775 16.59 -18.63 -18.52
CA THR A 775 15.74 -18.29 -19.68
C THR A 775 16.59 -17.83 -20.86
N THR A 776 16.00 -17.82 -22.06
CA THR A 776 16.68 -17.34 -23.28
C THR A 776 16.85 -15.81 -23.24
N CYS A 777 18.07 -15.32 -23.46
CA CYS A 777 18.33 -13.89 -23.66
C CYS A 777 18.38 -13.56 -25.16
N GLY A 778 17.51 -12.66 -25.62
CA GLY A 778 17.44 -12.22 -27.02
C GLY A 778 18.69 -11.50 -27.54
N LEU A 779 19.54 -10.97 -26.64
CA LEU A 779 20.82 -10.32 -27.00
C LEU A 779 21.98 -11.31 -27.19
N GLY A 780 21.70 -12.62 -27.10
CA GLY A 780 22.68 -13.68 -27.31
C GLY A 780 23.37 -14.12 -26.02
N GLY A 781 23.56 -15.44 -25.91
CA GLY A 781 24.44 -16.06 -24.94
C GLY A 781 24.02 -17.47 -24.53
N ILE A 782 24.38 -18.50 -25.31
CA ILE A 782 24.86 -19.74 -24.72
C ILE A 782 26.23 -19.95 -25.35
N TYR A 783 27.26 -20.05 -24.53
CA TYR A 783 28.40 -20.88 -24.88
C TYR A 783 28.43 -21.95 -23.80
N GLU A 784 28.32 -23.19 -24.27
CA GLU A 784 28.19 -24.44 -23.50
C GLU A 784 29.18 -24.55 -22.33
#